data_AF-A0A7C1D4T2-F1
#
_entry.id   AF-A0A7C1D4T2-F1
#
_cell.length_a   1.000
_cell.length_b   1.000
_cell.length_c   1.000
_cell.angle_alpha   90.00
_cell.angle_beta   90.00
_cell.angle_gamma   90.00
#
_symmetry.space_group_name_H-M   'P 1'
#
loop_
_entity.id
_entity.type
_entity.pdbx_description
1 polymer ?
#
loop_
_entity_poly.entity_id
_entity_poly.type
_entity_poly.pdbx_seq_one_letter_code
_entity_poly.pdbx_strand_id
1 'polypeptide(L)'
;MGQFKTGALLLFRENHLIGYTFSPLLIKFDPQSNLGGVPMNKLACTVKISLIILGMGLILFNTKASFSSPDSFDVIYYDLNITVDPSIEQISGVVTIQAISLIDALSQLILDFYDNMTVDEISGNSSGYAHNNNQILIALDRQYNRGDTITVNISYHGRPAAEINFDPLTFDRSRSAVTISSESCPYFARCWWPCKDRPDDKPEKMDIRITVPDNLVAASNGALAEIIDNGDNTRTYHWRVKNPIATYLVSFTASDYQIFEDYFIDEFEDSLHIMGFFYPEHYAAAMIDFDNVNDMIAILSAYYGKYPFFYEKYGVAEYVGYWGGMEYQTLSSLQPYLIRGDHSYDDVFLHELAHQWWGDCVTPKTFHHSWLSEGLATFSEALYYGHLEGEQKYHDYMNIQNNALQHSGILYREDISHPDKVYPSVVYYKGAWVIHMLRRVVGEDNFWVGLAEYRNRYQYGSATTEDFQHAFEDVTGDSLGWFFQQWVYQPGYPHYAYGWCQALIAGGNVINLYIDQIQTNGPLFKKPVEVSWSSVSKDSSFVVMVEDSSHVFQFSPSEPIIDVSIDRQDWILKKTSKFTTPLLEYYSHRIVDSTGNNNGLADPGETVDLILTIINKGLPATSIRARLFSKDPDITILAGNVEAILLGMVYEHLAKDLEFVPISISVSPSASSHLSTFILEFEADDTEYNTWSGVDSFTVKIGTPTILLVDDDNGADYEKFFHQPLSLAKVYIDSWEVKSAGVPNYEDVLSSYQIVLWFTGDDRETSLTTEEQQQLAAFLDNGGKLMITGQNIGVNLAGQGGEQDSLFYANYLRAHFLADTVLPTMIMGVASDPIGNGLFLNIDPKAGGAGNQTSPDVVQPINGGATFLKYIPGMSTAGIRYFDESNGSRMVYLPFGYEGIAGPYSDSAQRFVTRIISWLQGESRIPSPKQSDGLPRQFILEQNYPNPFNPTTKIRFALPKTSQVEICIFNLNGQKIKTLANETITAGVHEISWNGVDDQNQPVASGVYIYRLKAGDNKNSKKLLLIR
;
A
#
# COMPACT_ATOMS: atom_id res chain seq x y z
N MET A 1 29.07 43.68 34.58
CA MET A 1 30.33 44.31 34.12
C MET A 1 30.86 43.37 33.05
N GLY A 2 30.82 43.65 31.74
CA GLY A 2 31.45 44.75 30.98
C GLY A 2 32.60 44.12 30.14
N GLN A 3 32.85 44.40 28.86
CA GLN A 3 32.33 45.37 27.89
C GLN A 3 32.34 44.78 26.46
N PHE A 4 31.59 45.40 25.53
CA PHE A 4 31.66 45.19 24.08
C PHE A 4 32.92 45.84 23.45
N LYS A 5 33.44 45.28 22.33
CA LYS A 5 33.55 45.97 21.01
C LYS A 5 34.22 45.15 19.88
N THR A 6 33.48 45.01 18.76
CA THR A 6 33.82 45.33 17.34
C THR A 6 35.27 45.20 16.81
N GLY A 7 35.54 44.74 15.57
CA GLY A 7 34.66 44.23 14.49
C GLY A 7 35.28 44.31 13.08
N ALA A 8 34.72 43.56 12.12
CA ALA A 8 34.69 43.69 10.64
C ALA A 8 35.94 44.09 9.80
N LEU A 9 36.22 43.34 8.72
CA LEU A 9 35.75 43.70 7.35
C LEU A 9 35.86 42.54 6.34
N LEU A 10 34.93 42.48 5.38
CA LEU A 10 35.02 41.63 4.17
C LEU A 10 35.78 42.35 3.04
N LEU A 11 36.24 41.59 2.04
CA LEU A 11 36.09 41.99 0.63
C LEU A 11 35.86 40.74 -0.26
N PHE A 12 34.82 40.81 -1.09
CA PHE A 12 34.36 39.81 -2.05
C PHE A 12 34.99 40.00 -3.45
N ARG A 13 34.69 39.07 -4.38
CA ARG A 13 34.56 39.19 -5.87
C ARG A 13 35.52 38.33 -6.71
N GLU A 14 35.12 37.70 -7.82
CA GLU A 14 33.78 37.36 -8.39
C GLU A 14 33.96 36.45 -9.64
N ASN A 15 32.90 35.74 -10.07
CA ASN A 15 32.58 35.33 -11.47
C ASN A 15 33.47 34.27 -12.19
N HIS A 16 32.97 33.40 -13.10
CA HIS A 16 31.59 33.06 -13.53
C HIS A 16 31.51 31.66 -14.19
N LEU A 17 30.28 31.24 -14.56
CA LEU A 17 29.88 29.94 -15.14
C LEU A 17 30.48 29.55 -16.52
N ILE A 18 30.49 28.24 -16.81
CA ILE A 18 30.05 27.48 -18.03
C ILE A 18 30.59 26.02 -17.93
N GLY A 19 29.94 24.93 -18.39
CA GLY A 19 28.58 24.71 -18.91
C GLY A 19 28.42 23.38 -19.71
N TYR A 20 27.17 22.91 -19.89
CA TYR A 20 26.69 21.89 -20.87
C TYR A 20 27.06 20.39 -20.77
N THR A 21 26.02 19.60 -20.41
CA THR A 21 25.44 18.40 -21.09
C THR A 21 26.27 17.52 -22.03
N PHE A 22 26.08 16.19 -21.91
CA PHE A 22 26.22 15.22 -23.01
C PHE A 22 25.10 14.17 -23.02
N SER A 23 24.55 13.92 -24.21
CA SER A 23 23.86 12.68 -24.61
C SER A 23 24.68 12.00 -25.72
N PRO A 24 24.55 10.68 -25.92
CA PRO A 24 25.57 9.90 -26.63
C PRO A 24 25.34 9.82 -28.14
N LEU A 25 26.43 9.81 -28.93
CA LEU A 25 26.41 9.18 -30.26
C LEU A 25 27.79 8.66 -30.70
N LEU A 26 27.73 7.57 -31.47
CA LEU A 26 28.82 6.74 -32.01
C LEU A 26 30.12 7.44 -32.45
N ILE A 27 31.24 6.83 -32.09
CA ILE A 27 32.59 7.15 -32.61
C ILE A 27 32.83 6.47 -33.96
N LYS A 28 33.29 7.25 -34.95
CA LYS A 28 34.17 6.79 -36.02
C LYS A 28 35.43 7.65 -36.04
N PHE A 29 36.60 7.01 -36.08
CA PHE A 29 37.91 7.65 -36.17
C PHE A 29 38.30 7.97 -37.61
N ASP A 30 38.93 9.13 -37.82
CA ASP A 30 39.99 9.32 -38.82
C ASP A 30 40.96 10.43 -38.33
N PRO A 31 42.29 10.23 -38.28
CA PRO A 31 43.22 11.17 -37.64
C PRO A 31 44.15 11.91 -38.62
N GLN A 32 44.30 13.25 -38.49
CA GLN A 32 45.58 13.96 -38.73
C GLN A 32 45.59 15.47 -38.40
N SER A 33 46.81 16.05 -38.37
CA SER A 33 47.20 17.44 -38.01
C SER A 33 47.04 17.80 -36.51
N ASN A 34 48.08 17.93 -35.66
CA ASN A 34 49.49 18.36 -35.74
C ASN A 34 49.71 19.90 -35.70
N LEU A 35 50.76 20.33 -34.96
CA LEU A 35 51.18 21.71 -34.51
C LEU A 35 50.73 22.01 -33.06
N GLY A 36 51.56 22.23 -32.02
CA GLY A 36 52.95 22.71 -31.90
C GLY A 36 52.97 24.22 -31.52
N GLY A 37 53.63 24.74 -30.48
CA GLY A 37 54.42 24.18 -29.37
C GLY A 37 55.09 25.31 -28.51
N VAL A 38 55.94 24.92 -27.54
CA VAL A 38 56.97 25.75 -26.80
C VAL A 38 56.49 26.81 -25.74
N PRO A 39 57.32 27.29 -24.75
CA PRO A 39 57.16 26.81 -23.36
C PRO A 39 57.31 27.84 -22.18
N MET A 40 57.20 27.32 -20.95
CA MET A 40 57.69 27.77 -19.61
C MET A 40 58.51 29.06 -19.46
N ASN A 41 58.15 29.90 -18.46
CA ASN A 41 58.98 30.11 -17.25
C ASN A 41 58.35 31.04 -16.18
N LYS A 42 58.85 30.94 -14.94
CA LYS A 42 58.41 31.54 -13.65
C LYS A 42 57.28 30.74 -12.95
N LEU A 43 57.32 30.45 -11.64
CA LEU A 43 58.30 30.80 -10.59
C LEU A 43 58.48 29.63 -9.60
N ALA A 44 59.65 29.48 -8.99
CA ALA A 44 59.95 28.44 -8.01
C ALA A 44 59.86 28.94 -6.56
N CYS A 45 59.75 27.99 -5.61
CA CYS A 45 59.67 28.16 -4.15
C CYS A 45 58.37 28.85 -3.66
N THR A 46 57.58 28.24 -2.77
CA THR A 46 58.03 27.52 -1.56
C THR A 46 57.41 26.13 -1.42
N VAL A 47 58.25 25.09 -1.50
CA VAL A 47 57.87 23.70 -1.17
C VAL A 47 58.35 23.37 0.24
N LYS A 48 57.43 23.40 1.21
CA LYS A 48 57.36 22.59 2.45
C LYS A 48 56.23 23.15 3.33
N ILE A 49 55.52 22.25 4.03
CA ILE A 49 54.28 22.51 4.80
C ILE A 49 53.04 22.72 3.88
N SER A 50 52.64 21.66 3.18
CA SER A 50 51.29 21.48 2.60
C SER A 50 51.01 19.98 2.40
N LEU A 51 51.23 19.18 3.44
CA LEU A 51 51.06 17.72 3.42
C LEU A 51 50.45 17.16 4.73
N ILE A 52 49.86 18.03 5.56
CA ILE A 52 49.29 17.67 6.89
C ILE A 52 47.86 18.21 7.10
N ILE A 53 47.33 19.09 6.22
CA ILE A 53 45.97 19.65 6.35
C ILE A 53 45.19 19.44 5.04
N LEU A 54 45.07 18.18 4.63
CA LEU A 54 44.18 17.72 3.55
C LEU A 54 43.56 16.34 3.84
N GLY A 55 43.72 15.84 5.07
CA GLY A 55 43.20 14.54 5.55
C GLY A 55 42.15 14.65 6.67
N MET A 56 41.69 15.86 7.01
CA MET A 56 40.61 16.10 7.99
C MET A 56 39.70 17.20 7.46
N GLY A 57 38.60 16.83 6.81
CA GLY A 57 37.73 17.82 6.16
C GLY A 57 36.57 17.28 5.31
N LEU A 58 36.26 15.98 5.36
CA LEU A 58 35.12 15.37 4.68
C LEU A 58 34.59 14.19 5.49
N ILE A 59 33.81 14.51 6.52
CA ILE A 59 32.70 13.75 7.13
C ILE A 59 32.00 14.76 8.04
N LEU A 60 30.74 15.10 7.72
CA LEU A 60 29.68 15.61 8.63
C LEU A 60 28.47 16.11 7.80
N PHE A 61 27.91 15.22 6.99
CA PHE A 61 26.55 15.34 6.45
C PHE A 61 25.82 14.00 6.62
N ASN A 62 25.82 13.44 7.82
CA ASN A 62 24.96 12.28 8.09
C ASN A 62 23.59 12.78 8.58
N THR A 63 22.61 12.68 7.70
CA THR A 63 21.22 13.01 7.99
C THR A 63 20.52 11.79 8.55
N LYS A 64 19.60 11.95 9.50
CA LYS A 64 18.75 10.85 10.01
C LYS A 64 18.28 9.92 8.89
N ALA A 65 18.93 8.77 8.79
CA ALA A 65 18.54 7.61 8.02
C ALA A 65 17.90 6.60 8.98
N SER A 66 17.32 5.53 8.42
CA SER A 66 17.07 4.32 9.20
C SER A 66 18.38 3.87 9.87
N PHE A 67 18.30 3.32 11.09
CA PHE A 67 19.46 2.68 11.71
C PHE A 67 19.71 1.36 10.98
N SER A 68 20.69 1.35 10.08
CA SER A 68 21.21 0.14 9.46
C SER A 68 22.64 0.36 9.00
N SER A 69 23.49 -0.64 9.25
CA SER A 69 24.80 -0.73 8.63
C SER A 69 24.71 -0.75 7.09
N PRO A 70 25.60 -0.05 6.34
CA PRO A 70 25.47 0.14 4.90
C PRO A 70 25.75 -1.13 4.08
N ASP A 71 25.17 -1.23 2.88
CA ASP A 71 25.38 -2.32 1.91
C ASP A 71 26.76 -2.26 1.20
N SER A 72 27.76 -1.62 1.82
CA SER A 72 29.10 -1.43 1.25
C SER A 72 30.06 -2.60 1.49
N PHE A 73 29.69 -3.53 2.35
CA PHE A 73 30.38 -4.77 2.65
C PHE A 73 29.37 -5.87 3.01
N ASP A 74 29.82 -7.12 2.92
CA ASP A 74 29.09 -8.35 3.24
C ASP A 74 29.87 -9.08 4.35
N VAL A 75 29.22 -9.56 5.41
CA VAL A 75 29.91 -10.33 6.47
C VAL A 75 29.82 -11.81 6.14
N ILE A 76 30.97 -12.48 6.00
CA ILE A 76 31.05 -13.89 5.60
C ILE A 76 31.29 -14.85 6.77
N TYR A 77 31.78 -14.35 7.91
CA TYR A 77 32.06 -15.17 9.10
C TYR A 77 32.13 -14.34 10.38
N TYR A 78 31.56 -14.90 11.44
CA TYR A 78 31.78 -14.48 12.83
C TYR A 78 32.43 -15.60 13.65
N ASP A 79 33.41 -15.24 14.47
CA ASP A 79 33.83 -16.01 15.64
C ASP A 79 33.42 -15.21 16.88
N LEU A 80 32.35 -15.62 17.56
CA LEU A 80 31.82 -14.92 18.73
C LEU A 80 32.22 -15.66 19.99
N ASN A 81 33.19 -15.13 20.73
CA ASN A 81 33.69 -15.71 21.97
C ASN A 81 33.35 -14.81 23.16
N ILE A 82 32.43 -15.27 24.01
CA ILE A 82 31.93 -14.52 25.17
C ILE A 82 32.11 -15.29 26.48
N THR A 83 32.34 -14.54 27.55
CA THR A 83 32.30 -14.98 28.95
C THR A 83 31.19 -14.22 29.66
N VAL A 84 30.30 -14.95 30.31
CA VAL A 84 29.12 -14.43 30.99
C VAL A 84 29.31 -14.58 32.49
N ASP A 85 29.34 -13.45 33.21
CA ASP A 85 29.40 -13.44 34.68
C ASP A 85 28.01 -13.10 35.25
N PRO A 86 27.23 -14.10 35.69
CA PRO A 86 25.92 -13.84 36.30
C PRO A 86 26.02 -13.14 37.65
N SER A 87 27.17 -13.11 38.34
CA SER A 87 27.30 -12.47 39.65
C SER A 87 27.23 -10.94 39.60
N ILE A 88 27.59 -10.37 38.45
CA ILE A 88 27.56 -8.92 38.17
C ILE A 88 26.70 -8.56 36.95
N GLU A 89 26.07 -9.55 36.30
CA GLU A 89 25.20 -9.41 35.13
C GLU A 89 25.94 -8.74 33.95
N GLN A 90 27.13 -9.27 33.61
CA GLN A 90 27.98 -8.75 32.54
C GLN A 90 28.41 -9.82 31.53
N ILE A 91 28.64 -9.35 30.30
CA ILE A 91 29.39 -10.07 29.26
C ILE A 91 30.74 -9.38 29.07
N SER A 92 31.79 -10.18 28.87
CA SER A 92 33.04 -9.76 28.24
C SER A 92 33.36 -10.72 27.10
N GLY A 93 33.96 -10.24 26.01
CA GLY A 93 34.17 -11.08 24.85
C GLY A 93 35.09 -10.50 23.79
N VAL A 94 35.35 -11.33 22.78
CA VAL A 94 36.01 -10.96 21.53
C VAL A 94 35.16 -11.52 20.39
N VAL A 95 34.75 -10.65 19.46
CA VAL A 95 34.22 -11.10 18.17
C VAL A 95 35.26 -10.89 17.07
N THR A 96 35.53 -11.94 16.29
CA THR A 96 36.27 -11.83 15.03
C THR A 96 35.26 -11.73 13.90
N ILE A 97 35.41 -10.74 13.04
CA ILE A 97 34.53 -10.48 11.91
C ILE A 97 35.36 -10.58 10.62
N GLN A 98 34.95 -11.43 9.68
CA GLN A 98 35.49 -11.44 8.32
C GLN A 98 34.43 -10.92 7.36
N ALA A 99 34.78 -9.92 6.56
CA ALA A 99 33.89 -9.28 5.61
C ALA A 99 34.52 -9.14 4.23
N ILE A 100 33.70 -9.11 3.19
CA ILE A 100 34.09 -8.82 1.81
C ILE A 100 33.61 -7.42 1.44
N SER A 101 34.47 -6.62 0.81
CA SER A 101 34.05 -5.31 0.30
C SER A 101 33.16 -5.44 -0.94
N LEU A 102 32.02 -4.75 -0.94
CA LEU A 102 31.06 -4.70 -2.06
C LEU A 102 31.21 -3.42 -2.91
N ILE A 103 32.23 -2.59 -2.67
CA ILE A 103 32.52 -1.37 -3.42
C ILE A 103 34.04 -1.20 -3.62
N ASP A 104 34.44 -0.32 -4.54
CA ASP A 104 35.84 0.06 -4.66
C ASP A 104 36.20 1.17 -3.66
N ALA A 105 37.46 1.18 -3.22
CA ALA A 105 38.02 2.15 -2.26
C ALA A 105 37.28 2.26 -0.89
N LEU A 106 36.68 1.17 -0.41
CA LEU A 106 36.13 1.07 0.96
C LEU A 106 37.22 1.36 1.99
N SER A 107 36.98 2.32 2.89
CA SER A 107 37.95 2.76 3.91
C SER A 107 37.43 2.69 5.35
N GLN A 108 36.21 2.17 5.55
CA GLN A 108 35.55 2.11 6.85
C GLN A 108 34.53 0.97 6.88
N LEU A 109 34.46 0.23 7.99
CA LEU A 109 33.31 -0.58 8.35
C LEU A 109 32.43 0.20 9.33
N ILE A 110 31.12 -0.01 9.25
CA ILE A 110 30.14 0.49 10.21
C ILE A 110 29.38 -0.73 10.71
N LEU A 111 29.38 -0.94 12.01
CA LEU A 111 28.68 -2.03 12.70
C LEU A 111 27.74 -1.41 13.74
N ASP A 112 26.66 -2.11 14.04
CA ASP A 112 25.69 -1.73 15.06
C ASP A 112 26.12 -2.34 16.41
N PHE A 113 26.24 -1.49 17.44
CA PHE A 113 26.63 -1.91 18.80
C PHE A 113 26.20 -0.85 19.83
N TYR A 114 25.40 -1.25 20.82
CA TYR A 114 24.73 -0.33 21.74
C TYR A 114 25.71 0.44 22.64
N ASP A 115 25.48 1.74 22.86
CA ASP A 115 26.42 2.68 23.54
C ASP A 115 26.64 2.39 25.05
N ASN A 116 25.92 1.42 25.63
CA ASN A 116 26.10 0.92 27.00
C ASN A 116 27.31 -0.03 27.14
N MET A 117 27.72 -0.67 26.05
CA MET A 117 28.86 -1.59 26.03
C MET A 117 30.16 -0.81 25.81
N THR A 118 31.26 -1.31 26.37
CA THR A 118 32.59 -0.71 26.22
C THR A 118 33.42 -1.53 25.24
N VAL A 119 33.88 -0.91 24.16
CA VAL A 119 34.90 -1.50 23.27
C VAL A 119 36.28 -1.23 23.86
N ASP A 120 37.02 -2.30 24.15
CA ASP A 120 38.35 -2.26 24.77
C ASP A 120 39.47 -2.10 23.73
N GLU A 121 39.43 -2.88 22.65
CA GLU A 121 40.39 -2.83 21.54
C GLU A 121 39.73 -3.25 20.23
N ILE A 122 40.17 -2.65 19.11
CA ILE A 122 39.92 -3.17 17.78
C ILE A 122 41.25 -3.39 17.06
N SER A 123 41.50 -4.64 16.65
CA SER A 123 42.72 -5.08 15.97
C SER A 123 42.40 -5.75 14.63
N GLY A 124 43.43 -6.17 13.89
CA GLY A 124 43.30 -6.68 12.51
C GLY A 124 43.48 -5.54 11.50
N ASN A 125 42.62 -5.48 10.48
CA ASN A 125 42.66 -4.47 9.41
C ASN A 125 42.06 -3.12 9.83
N SER A 126 42.46 -2.61 11.01
CA SER A 126 41.96 -1.38 11.60
C SER A 126 43.09 -0.37 11.82
N SER A 127 42.82 0.91 11.56
CA SER A 127 43.67 2.04 11.94
C SER A 127 43.13 2.85 13.12
N GLY A 128 41.93 2.51 13.62
CA GLY A 128 41.26 3.16 14.75
C GLY A 128 39.74 3.04 14.65
N TYR A 129 39.02 3.46 15.69
CA TYR A 129 37.56 3.42 15.70
C TYR A 129 36.94 4.59 16.46
N ALA A 130 35.64 4.78 16.26
CA ALA A 130 34.79 5.57 17.15
C ALA A 130 33.51 4.78 17.45
N HIS A 131 33.10 4.71 18.72
CA HIS A 131 31.83 4.11 19.15
C HIS A 131 30.93 5.22 19.68
N ASN A 132 29.75 5.39 19.09
CA ASN A 132 28.72 6.37 19.48
C ASN A 132 27.45 6.19 18.65
N ASN A 133 26.32 6.65 19.18
CA ASN A 133 25.00 6.58 18.52
C ASN A 133 24.58 5.13 18.19
N ASN A 134 24.97 4.20 19.04
CA ASN A 134 24.77 2.75 18.92
C ASN A 134 25.49 2.11 17.71
N GLN A 135 26.60 2.70 17.27
CA GLN A 135 27.40 2.19 16.14
C GLN A 135 28.91 2.28 16.38
N ILE A 136 29.65 1.27 15.91
CA ILE A 136 31.11 1.30 15.80
C ILE A 136 31.49 1.67 14.37
N LEU A 137 32.21 2.78 14.22
CA LEU A 137 32.81 3.23 12.96
C LEU A 137 34.30 2.84 12.98
N ILE A 138 34.65 1.75 12.31
CA ILE A 138 36.03 1.22 12.24
C ILE A 138 36.73 1.79 11.01
N ALA A 139 37.74 2.63 11.19
CA ALA A 139 38.60 3.09 10.10
C ALA A 139 39.54 1.96 9.67
N LEU A 140 39.58 1.62 8.38
CA LEU A 140 40.43 0.55 7.87
C LEU A 140 41.90 0.98 7.81
N ASP A 141 42.81 0.00 7.82
CA ASP A 141 44.26 0.20 7.71
C ASP A 141 44.70 0.69 6.30
N ARG A 142 43.91 0.38 5.27
CA ARG A 142 44.05 0.85 3.88
C ARG A 142 42.67 0.99 3.22
N GLN A 143 42.67 1.39 1.94
CA GLN A 143 41.51 1.20 1.06
C GLN A 143 41.42 -0.25 0.55
N TYR A 144 40.21 -0.78 0.53
CA TYR A 144 39.84 -2.12 0.05
C TYR A 144 38.98 -1.99 -1.21
N ASN A 145 39.22 -2.82 -2.21
CA ASN A 145 38.42 -2.83 -3.45
C ASN A 145 37.39 -3.96 -3.45
N ARG A 146 36.47 -3.94 -4.41
CA ARG A 146 35.41 -4.96 -4.50
C ARG A 146 36.02 -6.37 -4.54
N GLY A 147 35.60 -7.22 -3.60
CA GLY A 147 36.11 -8.59 -3.44
C GLY A 147 37.33 -8.73 -2.52
N ASP A 148 37.95 -7.65 -2.05
CA ASP A 148 38.99 -7.75 -1.00
C ASP A 148 38.33 -8.19 0.33
N THR A 149 38.97 -9.15 1.02
CA THR A 149 38.58 -9.57 2.38
C THR A 149 39.20 -8.66 3.45
N ILE A 150 38.43 -8.37 4.48
CA ILE A 150 38.78 -7.58 5.67
C ILE A 150 38.58 -8.48 6.90
N THR A 151 39.52 -8.48 7.84
CA THR A 151 39.35 -9.14 9.14
C THR A 151 39.59 -8.17 10.28
N VAL A 152 38.64 -8.04 11.20
CA VAL A 152 38.77 -7.25 12.43
C VAL A 152 38.43 -8.10 13.65
N ASN A 153 39.14 -7.87 14.75
CA ASN A 153 38.79 -8.45 16.05
C ASN A 153 38.40 -7.30 16.99
N ILE A 154 37.27 -7.43 17.67
CA ILE A 154 36.71 -6.41 18.58
C ILE A 154 36.62 -7.05 19.96
N SER A 155 37.44 -6.60 20.91
CA SER A 155 37.28 -6.95 22.32
C SER A 155 36.37 -5.92 23.01
N TYR A 156 35.49 -6.41 23.87
CA TYR A 156 34.50 -5.58 24.53
C TYR A 156 34.03 -6.19 25.86
N HIS A 157 33.46 -5.35 26.72
CA HIS A 157 32.75 -5.78 27.92
C HIS A 157 31.62 -4.82 28.28
N GLY A 158 30.69 -5.28 29.11
CA GLY A 158 29.63 -4.44 29.66
C GLY A 158 28.46 -5.26 30.19
N ARG A 159 27.47 -4.54 30.69
CA ARG A 159 26.15 -5.09 30.98
C ARG A 159 25.21 -4.71 29.83
N PRO A 160 24.72 -5.68 29.02
CA PRO A 160 23.62 -5.45 28.09
C PRO A 160 22.47 -4.77 28.82
N ALA A 161 21.87 -3.78 28.17
CA ALA A 161 20.89 -2.90 28.78
C ALA A 161 19.68 -2.80 27.84
N ALA A 162 18.49 -2.72 28.43
CA ALA A 162 17.26 -2.72 27.67
C ALA A 162 17.21 -1.61 26.60
N GLU A 163 16.84 -1.98 25.38
CA GLU A 163 16.54 -1.06 24.28
C GLU A 163 15.01 -1.01 24.13
N ILE A 164 14.42 0.18 24.26
CA ILE A 164 12.95 0.39 24.12
C ILE A 164 12.12 -0.46 25.13
N ASN A 165 12.65 -0.69 26.33
CA ASN A 165 12.10 -1.57 27.40
C ASN A 165 12.10 -3.08 27.10
N PHE A 166 12.78 -3.51 26.04
CA PHE A 166 13.03 -4.92 25.75
C PHE A 166 14.40 -5.32 26.30
N ASP A 167 14.51 -6.41 27.06
CA ASP A 167 15.77 -6.83 27.70
C ASP A 167 16.54 -7.82 26.80
N PRO A 168 17.70 -7.43 26.24
CA PRO A 168 18.48 -8.27 25.33
C PRO A 168 19.26 -9.39 26.03
N LEU A 169 19.36 -9.37 27.37
CA LEU A 169 20.01 -10.44 28.13
C LEU A 169 19.44 -10.57 29.55
N THR A 170 18.46 -11.45 29.69
CA THR A 170 17.79 -11.71 30.97
C THR A 170 18.68 -12.56 31.89
N PHE A 171 18.74 -12.21 33.18
CA PHE A 171 19.34 -13.00 34.25
C PHE A 171 18.28 -13.37 35.29
N ASP A 172 17.45 -14.38 35.02
CA ASP A 172 16.40 -14.80 35.95
C ASP A 172 16.94 -15.62 37.13
N ARG A 173 16.35 -15.36 38.30
CA ARG A 173 16.69 -16.01 39.58
C ARG A 173 15.46 -16.50 40.32
N SER A 174 14.36 -16.79 39.60
CA SER A 174 13.14 -17.36 40.17
C SER A 174 13.33 -18.84 40.57
N ARG A 175 14.23 -19.54 39.88
CA ARG A 175 14.64 -20.93 40.11
C ARG A 175 15.84 -21.04 41.06
N SER A 176 16.21 -22.28 41.42
CA SER A 176 17.40 -22.56 42.26
C SER A 176 18.73 -22.26 41.55
N ALA A 177 18.78 -22.47 40.24
CA ALA A 177 19.84 -21.97 39.38
C ALA A 177 19.43 -20.65 38.73
N VAL A 178 20.43 -19.90 38.24
CA VAL A 178 20.18 -18.76 37.37
C VAL A 178 19.87 -19.28 35.97
N THR A 179 18.83 -18.75 35.33
CA THR A 179 18.69 -18.85 33.86
C THR A 179 19.20 -17.55 33.25
N ILE A 180 20.09 -17.68 32.27
CA ILE A 180 20.61 -16.56 31.48
C ILE A 180 20.13 -16.77 30.05
N SER A 181 19.46 -15.79 29.44
CA SER A 181 18.93 -15.94 28.08
C SER A 181 19.13 -14.67 27.28
N SER A 182 19.77 -14.77 26.11
CA SER A 182 19.92 -13.66 25.17
C SER A 182 18.67 -13.50 24.31
N GLU A 183 18.29 -12.27 24.01
CA GLU A 183 17.23 -11.97 23.06
C GLU A 183 17.78 -11.12 21.90
N SER A 184 17.77 -11.66 20.68
CA SER A 184 18.30 -10.99 19.48
C SER A 184 17.22 -10.51 18.53
N CYS A 185 16.00 -11.07 18.60
CA CYS A 185 14.90 -10.75 17.70
C CYS A 185 14.08 -9.53 18.14
N PRO A 186 13.71 -8.61 17.23
CA PRO A 186 14.08 -8.55 15.81
C PRO A 186 15.46 -7.93 15.53
N TYR A 187 15.98 -7.07 16.41
CA TYR A 187 17.18 -6.27 16.12
C TYR A 187 17.96 -5.91 17.39
N PHE A 188 18.14 -6.89 18.28
CA PHE A 188 18.77 -6.70 19.58
C PHE A 188 20.10 -7.44 19.75
N ALA A 189 20.57 -8.13 18.69
CA ALA A 189 21.92 -8.72 18.66
C ALA A 189 22.99 -7.66 18.99
N ARG A 190 22.85 -6.45 18.42
CA ARG A 190 23.72 -5.28 18.70
C ARG A 190 23.82 -4.87 20.17
N CYS A 191 22.92 -5.32 21.04
CA CYS A 191 22.89 -4.94 22.45
C CYS A 191 23.84 -5.78 23.32
N TRP A 192 24.29 -6.93 22.81
CA TRP A 192 25.18 -7.85 23.53
C TRP A 192 26.43 -8.26 22.75
N TRP A 193 26.50 -8.03 21.43
CA TRP A 193 27.73 -8.15 20.63
C TRP A 193 27.73 -7.22 19.40
N PRO A 194 28.90 -6.75 18.90
CA PRO A 194 28.96 -5.85 17.75
C PRO A 194 28.82 -6.61 16.44
N CYS A 195 27.80 -6.25 15.64
CA CYS A 195 27.41 -6.98 14.43
C CYS A 195 26.87 -6.04 13.33
N LYS A 196 26.67 -6.57 12.12
CA LYS A 196 25.85 -5.95 11.07
C LYS A 196 24.40 -6.40 11.29
N ASP A 197 23.66 -5.68 12.11
CA ASP A 197 22.42 -6.20 12.72
C ASP A 197 21.21 -6.11 11.77
N ARG A 198 21.09 -7.08 10.87
CA ARG A 198 20.11 -7.10 9.77
C ARG A 198 19.66 -8.53 9.44
N PRO A 199 18.37 -8.73 9.08
CA PRO A 199 17.86 -10.05 8.71
C PRO A 199 18.33 -10.53 7.32
N ASP A 200 18.91 -9.64 6.52
CA ASP A 200 19.37 -9.90 5.15
C ASP A 200 20.88 -10.00 4.96
N ASP A 201 21.66 -9.89 6.05
CA ASP A 201 23.10 -10.13 6.08
C ASP A 201 23.35 -11.46 6.80
N LYS A 202 23.66 -12.52 6.03
CA LYS A 202 23.77 -13.89 6.53
C LYS A 202 25.19 -14.43 6.30
N PRO A 203 26.12 -14.32 7.26
CA PRO A 203 27.43 -14.94 7.18
C PRO A 203 27.34 -16.43 6.88
N GLU A 204 28.20 -16.93 6.00
CA GLU A 204 28.20 -18.31 5.50
C GLU A 204 28.20 -19.36 6.63
N LYS A 205 28.85 -19.02 7.76
CA LYS A 205 29.04 -19.87 8.94
C LYS A 205 29.41 -19.02 10.16
N MET A 206 29.30 -19.59 11.35
CA MET A 206 29.65 -18.91 12.61
C MET A 206 30.15 -19.92 13.65
N ASP A 207 31.21 -19.57 14.38
CA ASP A 207 31.61 -20.30 15.59
C ASP A 207 31.19 -19.46 16.81
N ILE A 208 30.44 -20.06 17.75
CA ILE A 208 29.93 -19.41 18.96
C ILE A 208 30.54 -20.11 20.18
N ARG A 209 31.18 -19.35 21.06
CA ARG A 209 31.81 -19.87 22.28
C ARG A 209 31.27 -19.12 23.49
N ILE A 210 30.59 -19.86 24.37
CA ILE A 210 29.95 -19.30 25.56
C ILE A 210 30.62 -19.90 26.79
N THR A 211 31.29 -19.03 27.56
CA THR A 211 31.91 -19.39 28.84
C THR A 211 31.00 -19.00 30.00
N VAL A 212 30.62 -19.99 30.81
CA VAL A 212 29.71 -19.87 31.96
C VAL A 212 30.29 -20.62 33.18
N PRO A 213 29.81 -20.35 34.41
CA PRO A 213 30.12 -21.18 35.57
C PRO A 213 29.92 -22.69 35.30
N ASP A 214 30.80 -23.53 35.83
CA ASP A 214 30.86 -24.97 35.52
C ASP A 214 29.63 -25.80 35.96
N ASN A 215 28.76 -25.21 36.77
CA ASN A 215 27.48 -25.75 37.20
C ASN A 215 26.32 -25.42 36.24
N LEU A 216 26.57 -24.70 35.14
CA LEU A 216 25.59 -24.38 34.10
C LEU A 216 25.94 -25.08 32.78
N VAL A 217 24.91 -25.32 31.96
CA VAL A 217 25.00 -25.79 30.58
C VAL A 217 24.57 -24.65 29.67
N ALA A 218 25.36 -24.31 28.65
CA ALA A 218 25.02 -23.27 27.67
C ALA A 218 24.65 -23.87 26.31
N ALA A 219 23.41 -23.66 25.88
CA ALA A 219 22.88 -24.03 24.57
C ALA A 219 22.96 -22.83 23.60
N SER A 220 23.23 -23.10 22.31
CA SER A 220 23.30 -22.09 21.24
C SER A 220 23.07 -22.72 19.86
N ASN A 221 23.13 -21.92 18.79
CA ASN A 221 22.90 -22.33 17.40
C ASN A 221 24.01 -23.28 16.87
N GLY A 222 23.68 -24.13 15.90
CA GLY A 222 24.62 -25.03 15.23
C GLY A 222 24.88 -26.34 15.97
N ALA A 223 25.90 -27.08 15.54
CA ALA A 223 26.34 -28.32 16.19
C ALA A 223 27.29 -28.05 17.35
N LEU A 224 27.15 -28.77 18.46
CA LEU A 224 28.14 -28.75 19.54
C LEU A 224 29.45 -29.40 19.05
N ALA A 225 30.54 -28.63 19.07
CA ALA A 225 31.85 -29.07 18.61
C ALA A 225 32.75 -29.52 19.78
N GLU A 226 32.73 -28.78 20.89
CA GLU A 226 33.60 -29.04 22.05
C GLU A 226 32.98 -28.47 23.35
N ILE A 227 33.24 -29.12 24.49
CA ILE A 227 33.05 -28.55 25.82
C ILE A 227 34.42 -28.53 26.50
N ILE A 228 34.86 -27.34 26.92
CA ILE A 228 36.18 -27.13 27.53
C ILE A 228 35.98 -26.84 29.02
N ASP A 229 36.64 -27.60 29.89
CA ASP A 229 36.84 -27.25 31.30
C ASP A 229 38.06 -26.32 31.38
N ASN A 230 37.83 -25.08 31.83
CA ASN A 230 38.87 -24.05 31.86
C ASN A 230 39.79 -24.16 33.09
N GLY A 231 39.46 -25.03 34.06
CA GLY A 231 40.24 -25.23 35.28
C GLY A 231 40.10 -24.11 36.33
N ASP A 232 39.17 -23.18 36.14
CA ASP A 232 38.88 -22.03 37.00
C ASP A 232 37.44 -21.98 37.52
N ASN A 233 36.74 -23.13 37.48
CA ASN A 233 35.30 -23.31 37.75
C ASN A 233 34.38 -22.68 36.69
N THR A 234 34.88 -22.48 35.46
CA THR A 234 34.06 -22.17 34.28
C THR A 234 34.19 -23.25 33.21
N ARG A 235 33.19 -23.33 32.33
CA ARG A 235 33.21 -24.16 31.12
C ARG A 235 32.88 -23.33 29.90
N THR A 236 33.58 -23.60 28.80
CA THR A 236 33.29 -23.03 27.48
C THR A 236 32.57 -24.06 26.62
N TYR A 237 31.37 -23.72 26.15
CA TYR A 237 30.62 -24.51 25.18
C TYR A 237 30.89 -23.92 23.79
N HIS A 238 31.51 -24.70 22.90
CA HIS A 238 31.82 -24.29 21.54
C HIS A 238 30.83 -24.92 20.55
N TRP A 239 29.97 -24.07 20.00
CA TRP A 239 28.99 -24.39 18.98
C TRP A 239 29.46 -23.92 17.60
N ARG A 240 29.10 -24.65 16.55
CA ARG A 240 29.43 -24.30 15.16
C ARG A 240 28.20 -24.35 14.26
N VAL A 241 27.79 -23.18 13.79
CA VAL A 241 26.86 -22.99 12.68
C VAL A 241 27.64 -23.16 11.37
N LYS A 242 27.16 -24.02 10.48
CA LYS A 242 27.77 -24.38 9.19
C LYS A 242 26.99 -23.82 7.99
N ASN A 243 25.74 -23.40 8.22
CA ASN A 243 24.84 -22.82 7.23
C ASN A 243 24.62 -21.32 7.48
N PRO A 244 24.26 -20.52 6.47
CA PRO A 244 24.05 -19.08 6.65
C PRO A 244 22.94 -18.73 7.65
N ILE A 245 23.27 -17.84 8.60
CA ILE A 245 22.43 -17.45 9.75
C ILE A 245 22.30 -15.92 9.83
N ALA A 246 21.11 -15.39 10.13
CA ALA A 246 20.89 -13.96 10.34
C ALA A 246 21.14 -13.55 11.81
N THR A 247 21.54 -12.29 12.06
CA THR A 247 21.89 -11.83 13.43
C THR A 247 20.76 -11.98 14.44
N TYR A 248 19.51 -11.76 14.01
CA TYR A 248 18.33 -11.87 14.86
C TYR A 248 18.05 -13.31 15.33
N LEU A 249 18.60 -14.31 14.63
CA LEU A 249 18.48 -15.74 14.93
C LEU A 249 19.62 -16.29 15.81
N VAL A 250 20.67 -15.48 16.06
CA VAL A 250 21.78 -15.86 16.94
C VAL A 250 21.37 -15.71 18.39
N SER A 251 21.45 -16.79 19.17
CA SER A 251 21.12 -16.78 20.60
C SER A 251 21.96 -17.74 21.42
N PHE A 252 21.92 -17.54 22.74
CA PHE A 252 22.29 -18.54 23.71
C PHE A 252 21.36 -18.50 24.92
N THR A 253 21.24 -19.64 25.60
CA THR A 253 20.63 -19.71 26.92
C THR A 253 21.43 -20.66 27.82
N ALA A 254 21.56 -20.32 29.10
CA ALA A 254 22.37 -21.07 30.05
C ALA A 254 21.65 -21.23 31.40
N SER A 255 21.55 -22.47 31.87
CA SER A 255 20.89 -22.84 33.14
C SER A 255 21.43 -24.19 33.64
N ASP A 256 20.85 -24.74 34.72
CA ASP A 256 21.15 -26.08 35.24
C ASP A 256 20.47 -27.22 34.43
N TYR A 257 20.45 -27.09 33.10
CA TYR A 257 19.68 -27.97 32.22
C TYR A 257 20.00 -29.46 32.38
N GLN A 258 18.94 -30.26 32.40
CA GLN A 258 19.02 -31.68 32.10
C GLN A 258 18.84 -31.86 30.59
N ILE A 259 19.82 -32.51 29.96
CA ILE A 259 19.89 -32.66 28.49
C ILE A 259 19.14 -33.92 28.06
N PHE A 260 18.31 -33.78 27.03
CA PHE A 260 17.73 -34.86 26.23
C PHE A 260 18.45 -34.95 24.88
N GLU A 261 18.66 -36.16 24.38
CA GLU A 261 19.24 -36.43 23.06
C GLU A 261 18.42 -37.53 22.35
N ASP A 262 18.08 -37.30 21.09
CA ASP A 262 17.42 -38.28 20.20
C ASP A 262 17.86 -38.06 18.74
N TYR A 263 17.46 -38.94 17.81
CA TYR A 263 17.86 -38.87 16.41
C TYR A 263 16.68 -39.14 15.47
N PHE A 264 16.29 -38.13 14.69
CA PHE A 264 15.43 -38.32 13.53
C PHE A 264 16.20 -39.04 12.42
N ILE A 265 15.65 -40.13 11.89
CA ILE A 265 16.21 -40.89 10.76
C ILE A 265 15.33 -40.68 9.53
N ASP A 266 15.92 -40.19 8.45
CA ASP A 266 15.19 -39.95 7.19
C ASP A 266 15.05 -41.22 6.32
N GLU A 267 14.35 -41.10 5.20
CA GLU A 267 14.12 -42.21 4.26
C GLU A 267 15.39 -42.73 3.56
N PHE A 268 16.54 -42.08 3.76
CA PHE A 268 17.85 -42.46 3.22
C PHE A 268 18.79 -43.08 4.28
N GLU A 269 18.28 -43.38 5.49
CA GLU A 269 19.05 -43.83 6.66
C GLU A 269 20.04 -42.78 7.20
N ASP A 270 19.84 -41.51 6.86
CA ASP A 270 20.63 -40.36 7.29
C ASP A 270 20.05 -39.81 8.61
N SER A 271 20.88 -39.31 9.55
CA SER A 271 20.43 -38.92 10.90
C SER A 271 20.57 -37.43 11.21
N LEU A 272 19.49 -36.81 11.70
CA LEU A 272 19.46 -35.48 12.32
C LEU A 272 19.48 -35.62 13.84
N HIS A 273 20.46 -34.99 14.51
CA HIS A 273 20.52 -34.95 15.98
C HIS A 273 19.46 -34.00 16.54
N ILE A 274 18.67 -34.49 17.51
CA ILE A 274 17.71 -33.70 18.28
C ILE A 274 18.25 -33.51 19.70
N MET A 275 18.25 -32.27 20.19
CA MET A 275 18.70 -31.94 21.54
C MET A 275 17.66 -31.13 22.32
N GLY A 276 17.34 -31.55 23.54
CA GLY A 276 16.48 -30.81 24.45
C GLY A 276 17.25 -30.28 25.68
N PHE A 277 17.06 -29.01 26.02
CA PHE A 277 17.67 -28.37 27.19
C PHE A 277 16.55 -27.94 28.15
N PHE A 278 16.16 -28.85 29.03
CA PHE A 278 15.01 -28.68 29.93
C PHE A 278 15.45 -28.47 31.38
N TYR A 279 14.67 -27.72 32.14
CA TYR A 279 14.89 -27.56 33.57
C TYR A 279 14.65 -28.90 34.30
N PRO A 280 15.46 -29.26 35.32
CA PRO A 280 15.30 -30.54 36.03
C PRO A 280 13.89 -30.80 36.59
N GLU A 281 13.15 -29.75 36.98
CA GLU A 281 11.76 -29.86 37.44
C GLU A 281 10.73 -30.10 36.32
N HIS A 282 11.06 -29.73 35.07
CA HIS A 282 10.17 -29.86 33.90
C HIS A 282 10.56 -31.02 32.98
N TYR A 283 11.78 -31.57 33.10
CA TYR A 283 12.29 -32.64 32.23
C TYR A 283 11.30 -33.81 32.07
N ALA A 284 10.65 -34.27 33.14
CA ALA A 284 9.69 -35.38 33.07
C ALA A 284 8.41 -35.05 32.26
N ALA A 285 8.01 -33.78 32.21
CA ALA A 285 6.91 -33.29 31.38
C ALA A 285 7.36 -33.12 29.93
N ALA A 286 8.55 -32.56 29.71
CA ALA A 286 9.16 -32.45 28.38
C ALA A 286 9.30 -33.80 27.66
N MET A 287 9.61 -34.89 28.38
CA MET A 287 9.69 -36.24 27.78
C MET A 287 8.34 -36.80 27.28
N ILE A 288 7.23 -36.14 27.60
CA ILE A 288 5.91 -36.41 27.01
C ILE A 288 5.69 -35.42 25.87
N ASP A 289 5.76 -34.12 26.16
CA ASP A 289 5.46 -33.05 25.20
C ASP A 289 6.30 -33.07 23.90
N PHE A 290 7.52 -33.64 23.92
CA PHE A 290 8.40 -33.74 22.75
C PHE A 290 8.53 -35.16 22.17
N ASP A 291 7.69 -36.12 22.58
CA ASP A 291 7.77 -37.51 22.05
C ASP A 291 7.41 -37.62 20.55
N ASN A 292 6.72 -36.61 20.01
CA ASN A 292 6.25 -36.53 18.64
C ASN A 292 7.09 -35.63 17.70
N VAL A 293 8.20 -35.06 18.18
CA VAL A 293 9.08 -34.17 17.36
C VAL A 293 9.55 -34.85 16.08
N ASN A 294 9.85 -36.16 16.13
CA ASN A 294 10.24 -36.93 14.96
C ASN A 294 9.13 -36.97 13.89
N ASP A 295 7.87 -37.10 14.30
CA ASP A 295 6.71 -37.09 13.40
C ASP A 295 6.46 -35.68 12.83
N MET A 296 6.62 -34.63 13.65
CA MET A 296 6.56 -33.23 13.18
C MET A 296 7.62 -32.96 12.10
N ILE A 297 8.88 -33.36 12.34
CA ILE A 297 9.99 -33.21 11.38
C ILE A 297 9.70 -34.00 10.09
N ALA A 298 9.18 -35.23 10.20
CA ALA A 298 8.82 -36.06 9.05
C ALA A 298 7.73 -35.39 8.19
N ILE A 299 6.64 -34.93 8.82
CA ILE A 299 5.49 -34.33 8.15
C ILE A 299 5.88 -33.01 7.47
N LEU A 300 6.60 -32.11 8.15
CA LEU A 300 7.06 -30.87 7.53
C LEU A 300 8.11 -31.11 6.44
N SER A 301 8.98 -32.11 6.60
CA SER A 301 9.92 -32.51 5.52
C SER A 301 9.20 -33.06 4.29
N ALA A 302 8.04 -33.71 4.45
CA ALA A 302 7.23 -34.18 3.33
C ALA A 302 6.59 -33.03 2.52
N TYR A 303 6.23 -31.92 3.17
CA TYR A 303 5.68 -30.73 2.50
C TYR A 303 6.74 -29.79 1.92
N TYR A 304 7.84 -29.56 2.67
CA TYR A 304 8.81 -28.50 2.36
C TYR A 304 10.19 -29.04 1.92
N GLY A 305 10.40 -30.36 1.96
CA GLY A 305 11.68 -31.04 1.73
C GLY A 305 12.55 -31.12 2.99
N LYS A 306 13.59 -31.98 2.95
CA LYS A 306 14.52 -32.27 4.07
C LYS A 306 14.89 -31.04 4.91
N TYR A 307 14.81 -31.20 6.23
CA TYR A 307 15.12 -30.18 7.24
C TYR A 307 16.40 -29.39 6.92
N PRO A 308 16.38 -28.05 6.85
CA PRO A 308 17.49 -27.28 6.24
C PRO A 308 18.84 -27.42 6.96
N PHE A 309 18.84 -27.63 8.28
CA PHE A 309 20.06 -27.67 9.08
C PHE A 309 20.43 -29.11 9.49
N PHE A 310 20.12 -30.09 8.63
CA PHE A 310 20.19 -31.54 8.93
C PHE A 310 21.50 -32.02 9.58
N TYR A 311 22.65 -31.46 9.16
CA TYR A 311 23.97 -31.83 9.67
C TYR A 311 24.48 -30.93 10.81
N GLU A 312 23.59 -30.19 11.47
CA GLU A 312 23.83 -29.42 12.69
C GLU A 312 23.11 -30.07 13.88
N LYS A 313 21.86 -29.65 14.14
CA LYS A 313 20.88 -30.27 15.04
C LYS A 313 19.50 -29.65 14.80
N TYR A 314 18.44 -30.26 15.33
CA TYR A 314 17.27 -29.51 15.80
C TYR A 314 17.35 -29.43 17.32
N GLY A 315 17.28 -28.22 17.87
CA GLY A 315 17.44 -27.98 19.30
C GLY A 315 16.21 -27.31 19.88
N VAL A 316 15.85 -27.68 21.10
CA VAL A 316 14.81 -27.01 21.89
C VAL A 316 15.38 -26.66 23.26
N ALA A 317 15.15 -25.44 23.75
CA ALA A 317 15.62 -25.02 25.08
C ALA A 317 14.55 -24.24 25.85
N GLU A 318 14.41 -24.52 27.15
CA GLU A 318 13.65 -23.63 28.04
C GLU A 318 14.45 -22.35 28.31
N TYR A 319 13.85 -21.18 28.13
CA TYR A 319 14.50 -19.88 28.34
C TYR A 319 13.61 -18.93 29.13
N VAL A 320 14.11 -17.73 29.45
CA VAL A 320 13.27 -16.65 29.98
C VAL A 320 13.46 -15.41 29.11
N GLY A 321 12.40 -15.01 28.41
CA GLY A 321 12.42 -13.90 27.46
C GLY A 321 11.11 -13.14 27.39
N TYR A 322 10.96 -12.36 26.32
CA TYR A 322 9.78 -11.55 26.04
C TYR A 322 8.68 -12.35 25.32
N TRP A 323 9.07 -13.27 24.44
CA TRP A 323 8.15 -14.03 23.58
C TRP A 323 7.65 -15.33 24.22
N GLY A 324 6.66 -15.98 23.61
CA GLY A 324 6.13 -17.27 24.05
C GLY A 324 7.06 -18.43 23.67
N GLY A 325 7.31 -18.55 22.37
CA GLY A 325 8.49 -19.21 21.79
C GLY A 325 9.29 -18.20 20.96
N MET A 326 10.44 -18.61 20.46
CA MET A 326 11.29 -17.82 19.56
C MET A 326 12.17 -18.75 18.73
N GLU A 327 12.18 -18.53 17.42
CA GLU A 327 12.53 -19.54 16.41
C GLU A 327 14.04 -19.77 16.18
N TYR A 328 14.90 -19.27 17.07
CA TYR A 328 16.37 -19.19 16.89
C TYR A 328 16.96 -20.42 16.17
N GLN A 329 17.64 -20.19 15.03
CA GLN A 329 18.10 -21.23 14.12
C GLN A 329 18.76 -22.43 14.82
N THR A 330 18.19 -23.63 14.67
CA THR A 330 18.57 -24.90 15.34
C THR A 330 18.47 -24.93 16.88
N LEU A 331 17.79 -23.95 17.51
CA LEU A 331 17.59 -23.85 18.96
C LEU A 331 16.29 -23.07 19.31
N SER A 332 15.14 -23.60 18.89
CA SER A 332 13.83 -23.10 19.26
C SER A 332 13.73 -22.91 20.78
N SER A 333 13.53 -21.68 21.24
CA SER A 333 13.55 -21.32 22.66
C SER A 333 12.13 -21.11 23.18
N LEU A 334 11.75 -21.83 24.24
CA LEU A 334 10.37 -21.91 24.72
C LEU A 334 10.23 -21.44 26.18
N GLN A 335 9.15 -20.71 26.47
CA GLN A 335 8.86 -20.31 27.85
C GLN A 335 8.50 -21.52 28.73
N PRO A 336 8.87 -21.52 30.02
CA PRO A 336 8.73 -22.71 30.87
C PRO A 336 7.27 -23.12 31.15
N TYR A 337 6.31 -22.20 30.97
CA TYR A 337 4.88 -22.49 31.17
C TYR A 337 4.24 -23.31 30.04
N LEU A 338 4.95 -23.47 28.92
CA LEU A 338 4.53 -24.30 27.79
C LEU A 338 4.80 -25.80 28.05
N ILE A 339 5.74 -26.12 28.95
CA ILE A 339 6.08 -27.51 29.27
C ILE A 339 5.11 -28.02 30.35
N ARG A 340 4.26 -29.00 30.01
CA ARG A 340 3.17 -29.51 30.85
C ARG A 340 3.09 -31.03 30.96
N GLY A 341 3.56 -31.75 29.95
CA GLY A 341 3.46 -33.20 29.84
C GLY A 341 2.04 -33.67 29.50
N ASP A 342 1.37 -32.92 28.63
CA ASP A 342 -0.01 -33.17 28.21
C ASP A 342 -0.34 -32.74 26.77
N HIS A 343 0.66 -32.34 25.96
CA HIS A 343 0.50 -31.90 24.56
C HIS A 343 -0.40 -30.65 24.36
N SER A 344 -0.64 -29.85 25.40
CA SER A 344 -1.46 -28.63 25.29
C SER A 344 -0.90 -27.54 24.36
N TYR A 345 0.36 -27.65 23.93
CA TYR A 345 1.11 -26.62 23.19
C TYR A 345 1.91 -27.18 22.00
N ASP A 346 1.52 -28.37 21.50
CA ASP A 346 2.11 -28.97 20.29
C ASP A 346 2.04 -28.04 19.08
N ASP A 347 1.02 -27.19 18.99
CA ASP A 347 0.86 -26.14 17.98
C ASP A 347 2.01 -25.11 18.05
N VAL A 348 2.38 -24.67 19.26
CA VAL A 348 3.51 -23.76 19.49
C VAL A 348 4.84 -24.46 19.15
N PHE A 349 5.05 -25.71 19.60
CA PHE A 349 6.32 -26.41 19.30
C PHE A 349 6.51 -26.64 17.80
N LEU A 350 5.42 -26.94 17.10
CA LEU A 350 5.38 -27.06 15.65
C LEU A 350 5.59 -25.72 14.93
N HIS A 351 5.08 -24.60 15.48
CA HIS A 351 5.33 -23.24 14.97
C HIS A 351 6.83 -22.94 14.93
N GLU A 352 7.52 -23.10 16.06
CA GLU A 352 8.96 -22.87 16.19
C GLU A 352 9.80 -23.82 15.31
N LEU A 353 9.32 -25.05 15.07
CA LEU A 353 9.93 -25.99 14.15
C LEU A 353 9.71 -25.59 12.67
N ALA A 354 8.52 -25.10 12.31
CA ALA A 354 8.19 -24.69 10.95
C ALA A 354 9.05 -23.50 10.48
N HIS A 355 9.40 -22.60 11.39
CA HIS A 355 10.31 -21.49 11.13
C HIS A 355 11.71 -21.90 10.65
N GLN A 356 12.15 -23.12 10.98
CA GLN A 356 13.42 -23.68 10.50
C GLN A 356 13.48 -23.73 8.96
N TRP A 357 12.32 -23.83 8.29
CA TRP A 357 12.17 -23.57 6.86
C TRP A 357 11.83 -22.10 6.56
N TRP A 358 10.91 -21.49 7.32
CA TRP A 358 10.27 -20.20 7.01
C TRP A 358 10.52 -19.13 8.09
N GLY A 359 11.63 -18.41 7.98
CA GLY A 359 12.20 -17.62 9.07
C GLY A 359 13.70 -17.79 9.05
N ASP A 360 14.18 -19.03 9.17
CA ASP A 360 15.60 -19.32 9.29
C ASP A 360 16.28 -19.60 7.97
N CYS A 361 15.81 -20.62 7.24
CA CYS A 361 16.37 -20.95 5.94
C CYS A 361 16.09 -19.80 4.96
N VAL A 362 14.83 -19.38 4.84
CA VAL A 362 14.45 -18.18 4.08
C VAL A 362 14.04 -17.08 5.07
N THR A 363 14.90 -16.07 5.28
CA THR A 363 14.60 -14.93 6.17
C THR A 363 13.80 -13.84 5.44
N PRO A 364 13.06 -12.96 6.14
CA PRO A 364 12.48 -11.78 5.51
C PRO A 364 13.57 -10.76 5.17
N LYS A 365 13.55 -10.22 3.94
CA LYS A 365 14.55 -9.23 3.46
C LYS A 365 14.64 -7.98 4.34
N THR A 366 13.52 -7.62 4.96
CA THR A 366 13.43 -6.69 6.08
C THR A 366 12.23 -7.10 6.94
N PHE A 367 12.18 -6.68 8.20
CA PHE A 367 11.04 -6.91 9.09
C PHE A 367 9.70 -6.30 8.61
N HIS A 368 9.70 -5.51 7.52
CA HIS A 368 8.48 -5.12 6.83
C HIS A 368 7.71 -6.33 6.25
N HIS A 369 8.43 -7.43 5.94
CA HIS A 369 7.90 -8.67 5.36
C HIS A 369 7.75 -9.82 6.37
N SER A 370 7.77 -9.55 7.69
CA SER A 370 7.69 -10.59 8.75
C SER A 370 6.54 -11.58 8.57
N TRP A 371 5.41 -11.13 8.00
CA TRP A 371 4.25 -11.97 7.71
C TRP A 371 4.54 -13.22 6.86
N LEU A 372 5.62 -13.24 6.07
CA LEU A 372 6.00 -14.45 5.31
C LEU A 372 6.43 -15.57 6.27
N SER A 373 7.23 -15.25 7.29
CA SER A 373 7.67 -16.21 8.31
C SER A 373 6.50 -16.66 9.18
N GLU A 374 5.89 -15.73 9.92
CA GLU A 374 4.77 -16.02 10.84
C GLU A 374 3.58 -16.68 10.12
N GLY A 375 3.25 -16.22 8.90
CA GLY A 375 2.13 -16.72 8.12
C GLY A 375 2.37 -18.13 7.59
N LEU A 376 3.60 -18.48 7.23
CA LEU A 376 3.96 -19.85 6.83
C LEU A 376 4.10 -20.78 8.04
N ALA A 377 4.59 -20.30 9.18
CA ALA A 377 4.62 -21.06 10.42
C ALA A 377 3.18 -21.40 10.89
N THR A 378 2.29 -20.42 11.03
CA THR A 378 0.87 -20.65 11.38
C THR A 378 0.10 -21.45 10.32
N PHE A 379 0.48 -21.38 9.05
CA PHE A 379 -0.07 -22.27 8.02
C PHE A 379 0.38 -23.73 8.18
N SER A 380 1.61 -23.95 8.66
CA SER A 380 2.17 -25.29 8.88
C SER A 380 1.47 -26.05 10.00
N GLU A 381 0.98 -25.35 11.02
CA GLU A 381 0.11 -25.91 12.07
C GLU A 381 -1.13 -26.59 11.45
N ALA A 382 -1.82 -25.90 10.54
CA ALA A 382 -2.99 -26.46 9.85
C ALA A 382 -2.62 -27.71 9.03
N LEU A 383 -1.47 -27.69 8.33
CA LEU A 383 -1.00 -28.83 7.52
C LEU A 383 -0.73 -30.07 8.38
N TYR A 384 -0.15 -29.91 9.56
CA TYR A 384 0.15 -31.03 10.47
C TYR A 384 -1.12 -31.71 10.98
N TYR A 385 -2.07 -30.96 11.54
CA TYR A 385 -3.36 -31.52 11.97
C TYR A 385 -4.16 -32.08 10.77
N GLY A 386 -4.05 -31.45 9.60
CA GLY A 386 -4.58 -31.96 8.34
C GLY A 386 -3.97 -33.29 7.88
N HIS A 387 -2.68 -33.51 8.13
CA HIS A 387 -1.98 -34.74 7.81
C HIS A 387 -2.37 -35.88 8.77
N LEU A 388 -2.46 -35.59 10.07
CA LEU A 388 -2.79 -36.58 11.10
C LEU A 388 -4.26 -37.02 11.06
N GLU A 389 -5.19 -36.08 10.89
CA GLU A 389 -6.63 -36.33 11.06
C GLU A 389 -7.48 -36.06 9.80
N GLY A 390 -6.89 -35.52 8.74
CA GLY A 390 -7.54 -35.29 7.44
C GLY A 390 -8.05 -33.86 7.20
N GLU A 391 -8.55 -33.64 5.98
CA GLU A 391 -8.95 -32.32 5.44
C GLU A 391 -9.88 -31.51 6.35
N GLN A 392 -10.84 -32.14 7.03
CA GLN A 392 -11.74 -31.41 7.95
C GLN A 392 -10.97 -30.76 9.10
N LYS A 393 -9.92 -31.39 9.62
CA LYS A 393 -9.12 -30.84 10.73
C LYS A 393 -8.19 -29.71 10.30
N TYR A 394 -7.69 -29.75 9.06
CA TYR A 394 -7.05 -28.61 8.43
C TYR A 394 -7.99 -27.39 8.38
N HIS A 395 -9.24 -27.57 7.93
CA HIS A 395 -10.24 -26.50 7.89
C HIS A 395 -10.72 -26.04 9.27
N ASP A 396 -10.91 -26.96 10.23
CA ASP A 396 -11.21 -26.62 11.62
C ASP A 396 -10.10 -25.72 12.21
N TYR A 397 -8.83 -26.04 11.93
CA TYR A 397 -7.68 -25.26 12.39
C TYR A 397 -7.63 -23.87 11.75
N MET A 398 -7.76 -23.78 10.42
CA MET A 398 -7.86 -22.48 9.72
C MET A 398 -9.03 -21.63 10.25
N ASN A 399 -10.14 -22.26 10.61
CA ASN A 399 -11.30 -21.59 11.20
C ASN A 399 -11.08 -21.10 12.65
N ILE A 400 -10.15 -21.68 13.42
CA ILE A 400 -9.69 -21.08 14.69
C ILE A 400 -8.97 -19.75 14.43
N GLN A 401 -8.22 -19.67 13.32
CA GLN A 401 -7.51 -18.45 12.91
C GLN A 401 -8.44 -17.33 12.38
N ASN A 402 -9.77 -17.52 12.39
CA ASN A 402 -10.75 -16.46 12.07
C ASN A 402 -10.71 -15.24 13.01
N ASN A 403 -9.88 -15.25 14.06
CA ASN A 403 -9.46 -14.03 14.76
C ASN A 403 -8.83 -13.00 13.78
N ALA A 404 -8.37 -13.40 12.59
CA ALA A 404 -8.04 -12.51 11.47
C ALA A 404 -9.18 -11.54 11.10
N LEU A 405 -10.46 -11.90 11.28
CA LEU A 405 -11.61 -11.02 11.05
C LEU A 405 -11.71 -9.85 12.06
N GLN A 406 -11.07 -9.98 13.22
CA GLN A 406 -10.91 -8.91 14.22
C GLN A 406 -9.61 -8.12 13.98
N HIS A 407 -8.59 -8.78 13.43
CA HIS A 407 -7.26 -8.24 13.17
C HIS A 407 -7.02 -7.97 11.67
N SER A 408 -8.03 -7.47 10.96
CA SER A 408 -7.99 -7.31 9.49
C SER A 408 -7.17 -6.10 9.01
N GLY A 409 -6.00 -5.87 9.62
CA GLY A 409 -5.06 -4.82 9.25
C GLY A 409 -4.25 -5.15 8.00
N ILE A 410 -3.20 -4.36 7.78
CA ILE A 410 -2.21 -4.55 6.71
C ILE A 410 -1.14 -5.54 7.19
N LEU A 411 -0.81 -6.52 6.35
CA LEU A 411 0.22 -7.54 6.65
C LEU A 411 1.62 -6.98 6.48
N TYR A 412 1.87 -6.23 5.39
CA TYR A 412 3.12 -5.48 5.25
C TYR A 412 3.25 -4.43 6.35
N ARG A 413 4.36 -4.45 7.09
CA ARG A 413 4.54 -3.63 8.30
C ARG A 413 5.19 -2.30 7.96
N GLU A 414 4.44 -1.22 7.75
CA GLU A 414 5.07 0.10 7.48
C GLU A 414 5.92 0.62 8.66
N ASP A 415 5.47 0.36 9.89
CA ASP A 415 6.17 0.70 11.13
C ASP A 415 6.81 -0.55 11.73
N ILE A 416 8.13 -0.55 11.80
CA ILE A 416 8.98 -1.60 12.41
C ILE A 416 9.84 -1.03 13.55
N SER A 417 9.41 0.08 14.17
CA SER A 417 10.20 0.78 15.22
C SER A 417 10.11 0.14 16.62
N HIS A 418 9.27 -0.89 16.79
CA HIS A 418 9.09 -1.63 18.03
C HIS A 418 8.77 -3.09 17.71
N PRO A 419 9.20 -4.08 18.51
CA PRO A 419 8.90 -5.50 18.26
C PRO A 419 7.39 -5.79 18.07
N ASP A 420 6.52 -5.28 18.94
CA ASP A 420 5.05 -5.35 18.85
C ASP A 420 4.46 -4.79 17.54
N LYS A 421 5.24 -3.97 16.81
CA LYS A 421 4.86 -3.42 15.49
C LYS A 421 5.32 -4.32 14.34
N VAL A 422 6.36 -5.12 14.55
CA VAL A 422 6.82 -6.17 13.62
C VAL A 422 5.93 -7.41 13.71
N TYR A 423 5.57 -7.82 14.93
CA TYR A 423 4.85 -9.07 15.24
C TYR A 423 3.44 -8.89 15.87
N PRO A 424 2.56 -8.00 15.36
CA PRO A 424 1.17 -7.95 15.82
C PRO A 424 0.37 -9.13 15.26
N SER A 425 -0.64 -9.63 15.99
CA SER A 425 -1.42 -10.84 15.68
C SER A 425 -2.01 -10.95 14.25
N VAL A 426 -2.07 -9.85 13.48
CA VAL A 426 -2.41 -9.88 12.06
C VAL A 426 -1.40 -10.66 11.21
N VAL A 427 -0.10 -10.61 11.51
CA VAL A 427 0.93 -11.30 10.68
C VAL A 427 0.81 -12.82 10.75
N TYR A 428 0.39 -13.35 11.89
CA TYR A 428 0.05 -14.76 12.12
C TYR A 428 -1.29 -15.11 11.44
N TYR A 429 -2.40 -14.61 12.01
CA TYR A 429 -3.74 -15.07 11.64
C TYR A 429 -4.11 -14.72 10.20
N LYS A 430 -3.91 -13.46 9.80
CA LYS A 430 -4.20 -13.06 8.40
C LYS A 430 -3.11 -13.57 7.46
N GLY A 431 -1.87 -13.75 7.91
CA GLY A 431 -0.79 -14.34 7.11
C GLY A 431 -1.12 -15.77 6.67
N ALA A 432 -1.43 -16.65 7.61
CA ALA A 432 -1.84 -18.04 7.31
C ALA A 432 -3.08 -18.09 6.40
N TRP A 433 -4.07 -17.22 6.64
CA TRP A 433 -5.23 -17.10 5.75
C TRP A 433 -4.86 -16.66 4.33
N VAL A 434 -3.85 -15.81 4.14
CA VAL A 434 -3.35 -15.42 2.82
C VAL A 434 -2.63 -16.57 2.13
N ILE A 435 -1.80 -17.35 2.83
CA ILE A 435 -1.19 -18.56 2.27
C ILE A 435 -2.26 -19.59 1.86
N HIS A 436 -3.23 -19.84 2.74
CA HIS A 436 -4.37 -20.73 2.49
C HIS A 436 -5.22 -20.28 1.28
N MET A 437 -5.55 -19.00 1.19
CA MET A 437 -6.28 -18.46 0.04
C MET A 437 -5.44 -18.52 -1.25
N LEU A 438 -4.11 -18.37 -1.16
CA LEU A 438 -3.24 -18.46 -2.34
C LEU A 438 -3.27 -19.88 -2.90
N ARG A 439 -3.19 -20.91 -2.05
CA ARG A 439 -3.35 -22.33 -2.42
C ARG A 439 -4.62 -22.57 -3.24
N ARG A 440 -5.75 -21.98 -2.85
CA ARG A 440 -7.01 -22.07 -3.62
C ARG A 440 -6.99 -21.27 -4.93
N VAL A 441 -6.30 -20.13 -4.96
CA VAL A 441 -6.23 -19.25 -6.14
C VAL A 441 -5.34 -19.83 -7.26
N VAL A 442 -4.18 -20.39 -6.92
CA VAL A 442 -3.26 -20.97 -7.92
C VAL A 442 -3.56 -22.44 -8.25
N GLY A 443 -4.30 -23.12 -7.37
CA GLY A 443 -4.58 -24.55 -7.45
C GLY A 443 -3.52 -25.41 -6.75
N GLU A 444 -3.93 -26.60 -6.32
CA GLU A 444 -3.15 -27.49 -5.44
C GLU A 444 -1.72 -27.78 -5.96
N ASP A 445 -1.61 -28.31 -7.19
CA ASP A 445 -0.32 -28.72 -7.76
C ASP A 445 0.62 -27.52 -7.94
N ASN A 446 0.09 -26.40 -8.45
CA ASN A 446 0.87 -25.17 -8.65
C ASN A 446 1.31 -24.55 -7.31
N PHE A 447 0.52 -24.71 -6.25
CA PHE A 447 0.86 -24.15 -4.94
C PHE A 447 2.12 -24.80 -4.38
N TRP A 448 2.19 -26.14 -4.41
CA TRP A 448 3.36 -26.86 -3.91
C TRP A 448 4.60 -26.63 -4.78
N VAL A 449 4.44 -26.51 -6.10
CA VAL A 449 5.54 -26.15 -7.01
C VAL A 449 6.02 -24.71 -6.77
N GLY A 450 5.12 -23.74 -6.61
CA GLY A 450 5.46 -22.34 -6.32
C GLY A 450 6.17 -22.16 -4.97
N LEU A 451 5.74 -22.88 -3.93
CA LEU A 451 6.39 -22.86 -2.62
C LEU A 451 7.77 -23.53 -2.64
N ALA A 452 7.93 -24.61 -3.41
CA ALA A 452 9.23 -25.24 -3.65
C ALA A 452 10.18 -24.34 -4.46
N GLU A 453 9.68 -23.65 -5.49
CA GLU A 453 10.44 -22.65 -6.25
C GLU A 453 10.90 -21.49 -5.36
N TYR A 454 10.01 -20.95 -4.52
CA TYR A 454 10.36 -19.94 -3.53
C TYR A 454 11.49 -20.41 -2.61
N ARG A 455 11.37 -21.61 -2.02
CA ARG A 455 12.46 -22.19 -1.21
C ARG A 455 13.74 -22.36 -2.01
N ASN A 456 13.69 -22.93 -3.21
CA ASN A 456 14.88 -23.23 -4.01
C ASN A 456 15.69 -21.97 -4.38
N ARG A 457 15.00 -20.85 -4.63
CA ARG A 457 15.61 -19.56 -5.00
C ARG A 457 16.20 -18.81 -3.81
N TYR A 458 15.54 -18.86 -2.65
CA TYR A 458 15.87 -18.02 -1.49
C TYR A 458 16.39 -18.81 -0.27
N GLN A 459 16.58 -20.13 -0.36
CA GLN A 459 17.19 -20.95 0.69
C GLN A 459 18.55 -20.40 1.14
N TYR A 460 18.73 -20.31 2.45
CA TYR A 460 19.84 -19.65 3.15
C TYR A 460 20.04 -18.16 2.83
N GLY A 461 19.16 -17.57 2.01
CA GLY A 461 19.11 -16.13 1.70
C GLY A 461 17.98 -15.42 2.44
N SER A 462 17.48 -14.36 1.80
CA SER A 462 16.38 -13.53 2.29
C SER A 462 15.47 -13.08 1.14
N ALA A 463 14.17 -12.87 1.40
CA ALA A 463 13.17 -12.59 0.36
C ALA A 463 12.14 -11.51 0.76
N THR A 464 11.57 -10.83 -0.24
CA THR A 464 10.44 -9.89 -0.08
C THR A 464 9.08 -10.55 -0.34
N THR A 465 8.00 -9.79 -0.14
CA THR A 465 6.64 -10.16 -0.55
C THR A 465 6.54 -10.34 -2.07
N GLU A 466 7.23 -9.51 -2.83
CA GLU A 466 7.29 -9.57 -4.30
C GLU A 466 8.06 -10.82 -4.76
N ASP A 467 9.17 -11.15 -4.09
CA ASP A 467 9.94 -12.38 -4.35
C ASP A 467 9.08 -13.64 -4.16
N PHE A 468 8.25 -13.67 -3.10
CA PHE A 468 7.26 -14.72 -2.89
C PHE A 468 6.19 -14.70 -3.99
N GLN A 469 5.61 -13.54 -4.33
CA GLN A 469 4.63 -13.42 -5.42
C GLN A 469 5.17 -13.98 -6.75
N HIS A 470 6.35 -13.52 -7.19
CA HIS A 470 6.94 -13.91 -8.46
C HIS A 470 7.22 -15.41 -8.55
N ALA A 471 7.55 -16.08 -7.43
CA ALA A 471 7.75 -17.53 -7.42
C ALA A 471 6.47 -18.32 -7.78
N PHE A 472 5.28 -17.78 -7.50
CA PHE A 472 4.01 -18.37 -7.95
C PHE A 472 3.62 -17.89 -9.35
N GLU A 473 3.83 -16.61 -9.69
CA GLU A 473 3.54 -16.09 -11.05
C GLU A 473 4.38 -16.80 -12.13
N ASP A 474 5.63 -17.17 -11.85
CA ASP A 474 6.48 -17.96 -12.75
C ASP A 474 5.97 -19.39 -12.98
N VAL A 475 5.21 -19.95 -12.05
CA VAL A 475 4.65 -21.31 -12.11
C VAL A 475 3.29 -21.31 -12.81
N THR A 476 2.43 -20.34 -12.50
CA THR A 476 1.08 -20.24 -13.10
C THR A 476 1.08 -19.58 -14.47
N GLY A 477 1.97 -18.61 -14.70
CA GLY A 477 1.91 -17.68 -15.84
C GLY A 477 0.85 -16.58 -15.70
N ASP A 478 0.09 -16.57 -14.59
CA ASP A 478 -0.95 -15.58 -14.29
C ASP A 478 -0.43 -14.50 -13.36
N SER A 479 -0.84 -13.24 -13.55
CA SER A 479 -0.50 -12.20 -12.58
C SER A 479 -1.36 -12.26 -11.32
N LEU A 480 -0.68 -12.30 -10.18
CA LEU A 480 -1.21 -12.34 -8.82
C LEU A 480 -1.13 -10.97 -8.13
N GLY A 481 -0.66 -9.91 -8.81
CA GLY A 481 -0.55 -8.56 -8.23
C GLY A 481 -1.85 -8.05 -7.60
N TRP A 482 -3.02 -8.38 -8.16
CA TRP A 482 -4.32 -8.05 -7.56
C TRP A 482 -4.53 -8.72 -6.19
N PHE A 483 -4.03 -9.95 -6.02
CA PHE A 483 -4.16 -10.74 -4.81
C PHE A 483 -3.28 -10.15 -3.71
N PHE A 484 -2.00 -9.93 -3.97
CA PHE A 484 -1.08 -9.34 -2.99
C PHE A 484 -1.49 -7.90 -2.65
N GLN A 485 -1.95 -7.11 -3.62
CA GLN A 485 -2.45 -5.76 -3.38
C GLN A 485 -3.68 -5.72 -2.46
N GLN A 486 -4.65 -6.62 -2.63
CA GLN A 486 -5.85 -6.67 -1.79
C GLN A 486 -5.59 -7.29 -0.42
N TRP A 487 -4.73 -8.31 -0.34
CA TRP A 487 -4.65 -9.16 0.84
C TRP A 487 -3.43 -8.89 1.72
N VAL A 488 -2.31 -8.45 1.16
CA VAL A 488 -1.10 -8.09 1.93
C VAL A 488 -1.04 -6.59 2.20
N TYR A 489 -1.27 -5.78 1.16
CA TYR A 489 -1.09 -4.33 1.20
C TYR A 489 -2.33 -3.53 1.60
N GLN A 490 -3.51 -4.16 1.68
CA GLN A 490 -4.76 -3.50 2.07
C GLN A 490 -5.42 -4.17 3.31
N PRO A 491 -6.13 -3.40 4.14
CA PRO A 491 -6.91 -3.93 5.25
C PRO A 491 -8.29 -4.46 4.76
N GLY A 492 -8.94 -5.23 5.62
CA GLY A 492 -10.30 -5.74 5.42
C GLY A 492 -10.39 -7.14 4.84
N TYR A 493 -11.64 -7.51 4.50
CA TYR A 493 -12.10 -8.77 3.91
C TYR A 493 -13.52 -8.54 3.32
N PRO A 494 -14.00 -9.36 2.37
CA PRO A 494 -15.33 -9.23 1.81
C PRO A 494 -16.42 -9.66 2.79
N HIS A 495 -17.57 -8.99 2.72
CA HIS A 495 -18.81 -9.45 3.32
C HIS A 495 -19.80 -9.74 2.20
N TYR A 496 -20.00 -11.02 1.89
CA TYR A 496 -20.94 -11.47 0.87
C TYR A 496 -22.35 -11.59 1.45
N ALA A 497 -23.29 -10.78 0.97
CA ALA A 497 -24.71 -11.07 1.09
C ALA A 497 -25.14 -11.92 -0.11
N TYR A 498 -25.90 -13.00 0.09
CA TYR A 498 -26.29 -13.87 -1.02
C TYR A 498 -27.68 -14.49 -0.87
N GLY A 499 -28.32 -14.78 -1.99
CA GLY A 499 -29.61 -15.48 -2.05
C GLY A 499 -29.83 -16.09 -3.42
N TRP A 500 -30.78 -17.00 -3.52
CA TRP A 500 -30.97 -17.81 -4.72
C TRP A 500 -32.43 -18.18 -4.93
N CYS A 501 -32.78 -18.48 -6.18
CA CYS A 501 -34.10 -18.91 -6.60
C CYS A 501 -34.02 -20.08 -7.59
N GLN A 502 -35.12 -20.81 -7.75
CA GLN A 502 -35.25 -21.86 -8.76
C GLN A 502 -36.46 -21.63 -9.66
N ALA A 503 -36.20 -21.54 -10.97
CA ALA A 503 -37.16 -21.43 -12.06
C ALA A 503 -37.38 -22.80 -12.75
N LEU A 504 -38.55 -23.00 -13.37
CA LEU A 504 -38.82 -24.13 -14.26
C LEU A 504 -39.11 -23.64 -15.68
N ILE A 505 -38.05 -23.44 -16.46
CA ILE A 505 -38.14 -22.85 -17.80
C ILE A 505 -38.08 -23.97 -18.85
N ALA A 506 -39.11 -24.04 -19.70
CA ALA A 506 -39.24 -25.05 -20.76
C ALA A 506 -39.08 -26.52 -20.31
N GLY A 507 -39.29 -26.82 -19.02
CA GLY A 507 -39.13 -28.14 -18.41
C GLY A 507 -37.75 -28.43 -17.80
N GLY A 508 -36.80 -27.50 -17.88
CA GLY A 508 -35.52 -27.56 -17.16
C GLY A 508 -35.54 -26.68 -15.90
N ASN A 509 -34.81 -27.09 -14.86
CA ASN A 509 -34.58 -26.24 -13.69
C ASN A 509 -33.49 -25.22 -14.01
N VAL A 510 -33.70 -23.96 -13.65
CA VAL A 510 -32.71 -22.88 -13.80
C VAL A 510 -32.61 -22.16 -12.46
N ILE A 511 -31.39 -22.01 -11.94
CA ILE A 511 -31.09 -21.33 -10.70
C ILE A 511 -30.47 -20.00 -11.02
N ASN A 512 -30.86 -18.95 -10.31
CA ASN A 512 -30.14 -17.69 -10.28
C ASN A 512 -29.66 -17.46 -8.85
N LEU A 513 -28.35 -17.30 -8.69
CA LEU A 513 -27.67 -17.01 -7.43
C LEU A 513 -27.15 -15.57 -7.47
N TYR A 514 -27.55 -14.78 -6.49
CA TYR A 514 -27.11 -13.40 -6.29
C TYR A 514 -26.00 -13.39 -5.23
N ILE A 515 -24.89 -12.71 -5.50
CA ILE A 515 -23.82 -12.46 -4.53
C ILE A 515 -23.46 -10.97 -4.56
N ASP A 516 -23.75 -10.28 -3.46
CA ASP A 516 -23.50 -8.86 -3.28
C ASP A 516 -22.35 -8.65 -2.27
N GLN A 517 -21.39 -7.78 -2.59
CA GLN A 517 -20.33 -7.37 -1.65
C GLN A 517 -20.81 -6.14 -0.87
N ILE A 518 -21.19 -6.34 0.39
CA ILE A 518 -21.88 -5.33 1.21
C ILE A 518 -20.98 -4.60 2.22
N GLN A 519 -19.66 -4.81 2.17
CA GLN A 519 -18.73 -4.06 3.02
C GLN A 519 -18.75 -2.55 2.67
N THR A 520 -19.04 -1.70 3.65
CA THR A 520 -19.19 -0.23 3.44
C THR A 520 -17.88 0.55 3.58
N ASN A 521 -16.83 -0.06 4.13
CA ASN A 521 -15.53 0.54 4.36
C ASN A 521 -14.43 -0.43 3.90
N GLY A 522 -14.08 -0.41 2.63
CA GLY A 522 -13.04 -1.27 2.04
C GLY A 522 -13.14 -1.31 0.51
N PRO A 523 -12.17 -1.92 -0.17
CA PRO A 523 -12.28 -2.23 -1.59
C PRO A 523 -13.34 -3.31 -1.85
N LEU A 524 -13.73 -3.47 -3.11
CA LEU A 524 -14.29 -4.71 -3.60
C LEU A 524 -13.15 -5.74 -3.73
N PHE A 525 -13.40 -6.97 -3.31
CA PHE A 525 -12.43 -8.06 -3.40
C PHE A 525 -12.71 -8.89 -4.65
N LYS A 526 -11.63 -9.32 -5.33
CA LYS A 526 -11.68 -10.27 -6.43
C LYS A 526 -11.40 -11.66 -5.85
N LYS A 527 -12.31 -12.63 -5.97
CA LYS A 527 -12.09 -14.00 -5.47
C LYS A 527 -12.77 -15.10 -6.29
N PRO A 528 -12.11 -16.26 -6.43
CA PRO A 528 -12.79 -17.50 -6.77
C PRO A 528 -13.64 -17.95 -5.57
N VAL A 529 -14.96 -17.84 -5.69
CA VAL A 529 -15.95 -18.28 -4.71
C VAL A 529 -16.52 -19.62 -5.18
N GLU A 530 -16.47 -20.65 -4.35
CA GLU A 530 -17.21 -21.89 -4.64
C GLU A 530 -18.71 -21.65 -4.47
N VAL A 531 -19.51 -22.10 -5.42
CA VAL A 531 -20.97 -22.21 -5.35
C VAL A 531 -21.31 -23.68 -5.20
N SER A 532 -21.90 -24.05 -4.06
CA SER A 532 -22.21 -25.43 -3.67
C SER A 532 -23.71 -25.58 -3.44
N TRP A 533 -24.37 -26.52 -4.13
CA TRP A 533 -25.80 -26.79 -3.97
C TRP A 533 -26.09 -28.26 -3.68
N SER A 534 -27.21 -28.50 -2.99
CA SER A 534 -27.71 -29.83 -2.65
C SER A 534 -28.98 -30.15 -3.43
N SER A 535 -29.16 -31.43 -3.77
CA SER A 535 -30.40 -31.97 -4.34
C SER A 535 -30.88 -33.16 -3.54
N VAL A 536 -31.98 -33.79 -3.96
CA VAL A 536 -32.47 -35.04 -3.34
C VAL A 536 -31.48 -36.20 -3.57
N SER A 537 -30.70 -36.18 -4.65
CA SER A 537 -29.82 -37.30 -5.02
C SER A 537 -28.33 -37.08 -4.73
N LYS A 538 -27.85 -35.83 -4.73
CA LYS A 538 -26.42 -35.50 -4.55
C LYS A 538 -26.18 -34.03 -4.20
N ASP A 539 -24.99 -33.74 -3.70
CA ASP A 539 -24.44 -32.39 -3.70
C ASP A 539 -23.63 -32.16 -4.99
N SER A 540 -23.42 -30.91 -5.39
CA SER A 540 -22.58 -30.52 -6.54
C SER A 540 -22.07 -29.09 -6.36
N SER A 541 -20.93 -28.76 -6.97
CA SER A 541 -20.33 -27.42 -6.90
C SER A 541 -19.64 -26.98 -8.20
N PHE A 542 -19.43 -25.67 -8.33
CA PHE A 542 -18.49 -25.05 -9.28
C PHE A 542 -17.88 -23.79 -8.64
N VAL A 543 -16.87 -23.19 -9.27
CA VAL A 543 -16.22 -21.96 -8.79
C VAL A 543 -16.51 -20.81 -9.75
N VAL A 544 -16.79 -19.63 -9.22
CA VAL A 544 -17.00 -18.38 -9.97
C VAL A 544 -16.10 -17.27 -9.46
N MET A 545 -15.72 -16.35 -10.33
CA MET A 545 -15.07 -15.12 -9.91
C MET A 545 -16.12 -14.09 -9.48
N VAL A 546 -16.04 -13.65 -8.22
CA VAL A 546 -16.78 -12.49 -7.71
C VAL A 546 -15.79 -11.35 -7.59
N GLU A 547 -16.08 -10.21 -8.25
CA GLU A 547 -15.21 -9.03 -8.21
C GLU A 547 -15.94 -7.69 -8.14
N ASP A 548 -17.20 -7.62 -8.56
CA ASP A 548 -18.03 -6.42 -8.46
C ASP A 548 -18.84 -6.36 -7.15
N SER A 549 -19.57 -5.26 -6.96
CA SER A 549 -20.47 -5.06 -5.82
C SER A 549 -21.71 -5.96 -5.83
N SER A 550 -22.13 -6.46 -7.00
CA SER A 550 -23.27 -7.35 -7.19
C SER A 550 -23.04 -8.25 -8.39
N HIS A 551 -23.29 -9.55 -8.23
CA HIS A 551 -23.12 -10.58 -9.26
C HIS A 551 -24.37 -11.47 -9.33
N VAL A 552 -24.73 -11.92 -10.54
CA VAL A 552 -25.82 -12.88 -10.78
C VAL A 552 -25.30 -14.06 -11.58
N PHE A 553 -25.27 -15.24 -10.96
CA PHE A 553 -24.83 -16.49 -11.59
C PHE A 553 -26.02 -17.37 -11.93
N GLN A 554 -26.19 -17.69 -13.21
CA GLN A 554 -27.24 -18.59 -13.69
C GLN A 554 -26.68 -19.98 -14.01
N PHE A 555 -27.32 -21.05 -13.50
CA PHE A 555 -26.95 -22.44 -13.79
C PHE A 555 -28.17 -23.35 -13.85
N SER A 556 -28.07 -24.49 -14.55
CA SER A 556 -29.23 -25.37 -14.83
C SER A 556 -29.02 -26.80 -14.31
N PRO A 557 -29.40 -27.11 -13.06
CA PRO A 557 -29.27 -28.44 -12.48
C PRO A 557 -30.28 -29.43 -13.10
N SER A 558 -29.87 -30.69 -13.23
CA SER A 558 -30.67 -31.77 -13.82
C SER A 558 -31.92 -32.16 -13.01
N GLU A 559 -31.99 -31.73 -11.76
CA GLU A 559 -33.07 -32.02 -10.81
C GLU A 559 -33.30 -30.79 -9.91
N PRO A 560 -34.45 -30.68 -9.22
CA PRO A 560 -34.70 -29.62 -8.26
C PRO A 560 -33.67 -29.62 -7.12
N ILE A 561 -33.27 -28.43 -6.69
CA ILE A 561 -32.29 -28.25 -5.62
C ILE A 561 -32.98 -27.88 -4.32
N ILE A 562 -32.37 -28.28 -3.21
CA ILE A 562 -32.89 -28.07 -1.85
C ILE A 562 -32.25 -26.81 -1.27
N ASP A 563 -30.94 -26.63 -1.45
CA ASP A 563 -30.24 -25.44 -0.99
C ASP A 563 -29.04 -25.03 -1.84
N VAL A 564 -28.67 -23.76 -1.78
CA VAL A 564 -27.39 -23.20 -2.27
C VAL A 564 -26.63 -22.55 -1.12
N SER A 565 -25.32 -22.78 -1.10
CA SER A 565 -24.33 -22.22 -0.19
C SER A 565 -23.14 -21.68 -1.00
N ILE A 566 -22.41 -20.73 -0.43
CA ILE A 566 -21.16 -20.22 -1.03
C ILE A 566 -19.99 -20.50 -0.11
N ASP A 567 -18.87 -20.92 -0.70
CA ASP A 567 -17.60 -21.24 -0.06
C ASP A 567 -17.77 -22.12 1.21
N ARG A 568 -18.37 -23.29 1.00
CA ARG A 568 -18.86 -24.21 2.05
C ARG A 568 -17.76 -24.82 2.91
N GLN A 569 -16.54 -24.89 2.40
CA GLN A 569 -15.35 -25.36 3.11
C GLN A 569 -14.52 -24.21 3.72
N ASP A 570 -14.99 -22.96 3.65
CA ASP A 570 -14.26 -21.78 4.14
C ASP A 570 -12.85 -21.63 3.53
N TRP A 571 -12.75 -21.59 2.19
CA TRP A 571 -11.49 -21.27 1.51
C TRP A 571 -11.14 -19.78 1.50
N ILE A 572 -12.06 -18.90 1.92
CA ILE A 572 -11.91 -17.45 1.89
C ILE A 572 -12.11 -16.87 3.29
N LEU A 573 -11.17 -16.03 3.74
CA LEU A 573 -11.36 -15.15 4.90
C LEU A 573 -12.47 -14.14 4.58
N LYS A 574 -13.68 -14.39 5.06
CA LYS A 574 -14.92 -13.68 4.66
C LYS A 574 -15.90 -13.48 5.81
N LYS A 575 -16.94 -12.68 5.56
CA LYS A 575 -18.25 -12.84 6.20
C LYS A 575 -19.30 -13.20 5.16
N THR A 576 -20.29 -13.99 5.56
CA THR A 576 -21.44 -14.33 4.72
C THR A 576 -22.76 -14.00 5.42
N SER A 577 -23.74 -13.54 4.66
CA SER A 577 -25.12 -13.36 5.12
C SER A 577 -26.07 -13.84 4.06
N LYS A 578 -26.82 -14.90 4.35
CA LYS A 578 -27.82 -15.44 3.44
C LYS A 578 -29.12 -14.67 3.60
N PHE A 579 -29.76 -14.28 2.50
CA PHE A 579 -31.08 -13.66 2.55
C PHE A 579 -32.12 -14.68 3.04
N THR A 580 -32.82 -14.36 4.13
CA THR A 580 -33.82 -15.24 4.79
C THR A 580 -35.26 -14.78 4.59
N THR A 581 -35.49 -13.82 3.69
CA THR A 581 -36.78 -13.22 3.36
C THR A 581 -36.83 -13.02 1.85
N PRO A 582 -38.01 -12.82 1.23
CA PRO A 582 -38.08 -12.15 -0.07
C PRO A 582 -37.38 -10.79 -0.01
N LEU A 583 -36.71 -10.41 -1.10
CA LEU A 583 -36.02 -9.13 -1.24
C LEU A 583 -36.31 -8.61 -2.65
N LEU A 584 -37.31 -7.74 -2.78
CA LEU A 584 -37.72 -7.17 -4.06
C LEU A 584 -36.96 -5.88 -4.34
N GLU A 585 -36.39 -5.79 -5.54
CA GLU A 585 -35.65 -4.63 -6.04
C GLU A 585 -36.15 -4.27 -7.45
N TYR A 586 -36.15 -2.98 -7.75
CA TYR A 586 -36.33 -2.47 -9.10
C TYR A 586 -35.16 -2.93 -9.99
N TYR A 587 -35.47 -3.38 -11.21
CA TYR A 587 -34.46 -3.80 -12.18
C TYR A 587 -34.39 -2.86 -13.39
N SER A 588 -35.53 -2.58 -14.03
CA SER A 588 -35.60 -1.72 -15.21
C SER A 588 -36.99 -1.13 -15.42
N HIS A 589 -37.10 -0.12 -16.28
CA HIS A 589 -38.37 0.38 -16.78
C HIS A 589 -38.32 0.59 -18.29
N ARG A 590 -39.49 0.61 -18.93
CA ARG A 590 -39.69 1.21 -20.26
C ARG A 590 -40.86 2.19 -20.21
N ILE A 591 -40.76 3.23 -21.02
CA ILE A 591 -41.84 4.19 -21.27
C ILE A 591 -42.54 3.78 -22.57
N VAL A 592 -43.87 3.70 -22.54
CA VAL A 592 -44.71 3.54 -23.72
C VAL A 592 -45.46 4.85 -23.95
N ASP A 593 -44.87 5.71 -24.77
CA ASP A 593 -45.49 6.95 -25.21
C ASP A 593 -46.35 6.71 -26.46
N SER A 594 -47.52 6.11 -26.27
CA SER A 594 -48.48 5.87 -27.35
C SER A 594 -49.50 7.00 -27.54
N THR A 595 -49.45 8.06 -26.71
CA THR A 595 -50.44 9.16 -26.73
C THR A 595 -49.84 10.56 -26.90
N GLY A 596 -48.52 10.70 -26.77
CA GLY A 596 -47.73 11.87 -27.11
C GLY A 596 -47.13 11.80 -28.51
N ASN A 597 -45.84 12.13 -28.62
CA ASN A 597 -45.12 12.24 -29.89
C ASN A 597 -44.44 10.92 -30.36
N ASN A 598 -44.46 9.88 -29.53
CA ASN A 598 -43.95 8.53 -29.75
C ASN A 598 -42.42 8.49 -29.96
N ASN A 599 -41.67 9.35 -29.26
CA ASN A 599 -40.20 9.25 -29.14
C ASN A 599 -39.73 8.31 -28.01
N GLY A 600 -40.63 7.87 -27.13
CA GLY A 600 -40.32 7.00 -25.98
C GLY A 600 -39.80 7.74 -24.73
N LEU A 601 -39.96 9.06 -24.68
CA LEU A 601 -39.74 9.89 -23.50
C LEU A 601 -41.08 10.21 -22.82
N ALA A 602 -41.00 10.86 -21.65
CA ALA A 602 -42.16 11.43 -20.97
C ALA A 602 -42.10 12.96 -21.13
N ASP A 603 -42.56 13.51 -22.26
CA ASP A 603 -42.41 14.95 -22.54
C ASP A 603 -43.48 15.83 -21.87
N PRO A 604 -43.20 17.13 -21.64
CA PRO A 604 -44.13 18.05 -20.98
C PRO A 604 -45.50 18.14 -21.67
N GLY A 605 -46.56 17.79 -20.92
CA GLY A 605 -47.94 17.80 -21.38
C GLY A 605 -48.45 16.46 -21.92
N GLU A 606 -47.62 15.42 -21.95
CA GLU A 606 -48.00 14.09 -22.42
C GLU A 606 -48.55 13.19 -21.29
N THR A 607 -49.12 12.06 -21.70
CA THR A 607 -49.46 10.93 -20.81
C THR A 607 -48.79 9.68 -21.36
N VAL A 608 -47.98 9.03 -20.53
CA VAL A 608 -47.18 7.87 -20.94
C VAL A 608 -47.35 6.73 -19.94
N ASP A 609 -47.20 5.50 -20.42
CA ASP A 609 -47.31 4.32 -19.60
C ASP A 609 -45.94 3.82 -19.16
N LEU A 610 -45.71 3.71 -17.84
CA LEU A 610 -44.53 3.04 -17.28
C LEU A 610 -44.78 1.54 -17.12
N ILE A 611 -43.92 0.73 -17.74
CA ILE A 611 -43.85 -0.72 -17.50
C ILE A 611 -42.56 -0.99 -16.72
N LEU A 612 -42.68 -1.64 -15.57
CA LEU A 612 -41.60 -1.85 -14.61
C LEU A 612 -41.20 -3.32 -14.54
N THR A 613 -39.90 -3.58 -14.50
CA THR A 613 -39.33 -4.89 -14.20
C THR A 613 -38.81 -4.87 -12.77
N ILE A 614 -39.23 -5.84 -11.97
CA ILE A 614 -38.81 -6.04 -10.59
C ILE A 614 -38.16 -7.42 -10.50
N ILE A 615 -37.03 -7.51 -9.83
CA ILE A 615 -36.40 -8.77 -9.46
C ILE A 615 -36.64 -9.06 -7.99
N ASN A 616 -36.66 -10.34 -7.64
CA ASN A 616 -36.38 -10.78 -6.29
C ASN A 616 -34.88 -11.11 -6.19
N LYS A 617 -34.30 -11.03 -5.00
CA LYS A 617 -32.94 -11.52 -4.67
C LYS A 617 -32.93 -12.48 -3.49
N GLY A 618 -34.04 -12.54 -2.76
CA GLY A 618 -34.20 -13.33 -1.54
C GLY A 618 -34.97 -14.63 -1.76
N LEU A 619 -35.64 -15.10 -0.72
CA LEU A 619 -36.49 -16.30 -0.78
C LEU A 619 -37.66 -16.14 -1.76
N PRO A 620 -38.19 -17.23 -2.34
CA PRO A 620 -39.33 -17.18 -3.25
C PRO A 620 -40.55 -16.48 -2.65
N ALA A 621 -41.14 -15.57 -3.42
CA ALA A 621 -42.41 -14.91 -3.08
C ALA A 621 -43.60 -15.70 -3.65
N THR A 622 -44.66 -15.84 -2.86
CA THR A 622 -45.94 -16.46 -3.26
C THR A 622 -46.99 -15.44 -3.68
N SER A 623 -46.82 -14.17 -3.28
CA SER A 623 -47.56 -13.03 -3.81
C SER A 623 -46.68 -11.78 -3.76
N ILE A 624 -46.96 -10.81 -4.63
CA ILE A 624 -46.30 -9.49 -4.66
C ILE A 624 -47.38 -8.41 -4.80
N ARG A 625 -47.21 -7.29 -4.10
CA ARG A 625 -48.03 -6.07 -4.21
C ARG A 625 -47.07 -4.89 -4.31
N ALA A 626 -47.32 -3.95 -5.21
CA ALA A 626 -46.45 -2.78 -5.41
C ALA A 626 -47.27 -1.48 -5.46
N ARG A 627 -46.74 -0.42 -4.84
CA ARG A 627 -47.28 0.95 -4.93
C ARG A 627 -46.21 1.89 -5.45
N LEU A 628 -46.55 2.67 -6.46
CA LEU A 628 -45.65 3.66 -7.06
C LEU A 628 -46.00 5.06 -6.55
N PHE A 629 -44.98 5.79 -6.09
CA PHE A 629 -45.10 7.18 -5.68
C PHE A 629 -44.07 8.03 -6.40
N SER A 630 -44.39 9.30 -6.64
CA SER A 630 -43.40 10.33 -6.97
C SER A 630 -43.61 11.52 -6.04
N LYS A 631 -42.52 12.20 -5.68
CA LYS A 631 -42.55 13.48 -4.94
C LYS A 631 -42.42 14.69 -5.87
N ASP A 632 -42.42 14.42 -7.17
CA ASP A 632 -42.21 15.40 -8.21
C ASP A 632 -43.48 16.22 -8.48
N PRO A 633 -43.44 17.56 -8.37
CA PRO A 633 -44.61 18.39 -8.62
C PRO A 633 -45.05 18.39 -10.08
N ASP A 634 -44.18 18.02 -11.02
CA ASP A 634 -44.49 17.97 -12.45
C ASP A 634 -45.08 16.62 -12.89
N ILE A 635 -45.16 15.61 -12.01
CA ILE A 635 -45.65 14.26 -12.34
C ILE A 635 -46.93 13.92 -11.58
N THR A 636 -47.97 13.52 -12.32
CA THR A 636 -49.20 12.95 -11.75
C THR A 636 -49.31 11.47 -12.10
N ILE A 637 -49.33 10.59 -11.09
CA ILE A 637 -49.59 9.15 -11.28
C ILE A 637 -51.10 8.93 -11.36
N LEU A 638 -51.60 8.46 -12.50
CA LEU A 638 -53.04 8.34 -12.78
C LEU A 638 -53.64 6.99 -12.30
N ALA A 639 -52.83 5.94 -12.23
CA ALA A 639 -53.25 4.58 -11.86
C ALA A 639 -52.29 3.94 -10.82
N GLY A 640 -52.14 4.55 -9.65
CA GLY A 640 -51.09 4.19 -8.67
C GLY A 640 -51.32 2.94 -7.79
N ASN A 641 -52.48 2.28 -7.87
CA ASN A 641 -52.79 1.07 -7.08
C ASN A 641 -52.72 -0.18 -7.96
N VAL A 642 -51.52 -0.73 -8.16
CA VAL A 642 -51.34 -1.99 -8.89
C VAL A 642 -51.29 -3.15 -7.90
N GLU A 643 -52.48 -3.63 -7.50
CA GLU A 643 -52.64 -4.97 -6.91
C GLU A 643 -52.43 -6.04 -8.00
N ALA A 644 -51.21 -6.16 -8.52
CA ALA A 644 -50.79 -7.26 -9.36
C ALA A 644 -50.58 -8.52 -8.50
N ILE A 645 -51.69 -9.10 -8.02
CA ILE A 645 -51.67 -10.38 -7.30
C ILE A 645 -51.24 -11.48 -8.29
N LEU A 646 -49.92 -11.69 -8.38
CA LEU A 646 -49.34 -12.88 -9.00
C LEU A 646 -49.73 -14.10 -8.16
N LEU A 647 -50.79 -14.78 -8.58
CA LEU A 647 -51.21 -16.07 -8.03
C LEU A 647 -50.32 -17.18 -8.58
N GLY A 648 -49.18 -17.40 -7.92
CA GLY A 648 -48.24 -18.47 -8.22
C GLY A 648 -46.90 -18.21 -7.54
N MET A 649 -46.18 -19.28 -7.21
CA MET A 649 -44.80 -19.14 -6.73
C MET A 649 -43.98 -18.46 -7.83
N VAL A 650 -43.43 -17.28 -7.52
CA VAL A 650 -42.54 -16.53 -8.43
C VAL A 650 -41.18 -17.21 -8.41
N TYR A 651 -41.12 -18.32 -9.14
CA TYR A 651 -39.94 -19.15 -9.32
C TYR A 651 -38.94 -18.54 -10.31
N GLU A 652 -39.38 -17.64 -11.19
CA GLU A 652 -38.56 -17.15 -12.30
C GLU A 652 -37.93 -15.80 -12.01
N HIS A 653 -36.59 -15.77 -11.93
CA HIS A 653 -35.78 -14.55 -12.01
C HIS A 653 -35.05 -14.45 -13.37
N LEU A 654 -35.70 -14.89 -14.44
CA LEU A 654 -35.52 -14.12 -15.67
C LEU A 654 -36.08 -12.72 -15.40
N ALA A 655 -35.50 -11.70 -16.04
CA ALA A 655 -36.20 -10.45 -16.27
C ALA A 655 -37.37 -10.72 -17.23
N LYS A 656 -38.42 -11.37 -16.71
CA LYS A 656 -39.74 -11.27 -17.30
C LYS A 656 -40.15 -9.83 -17.16
N ASP A 657 -40.66 -9.27 -18.25
CA ASP A 657 -41.75 -8.32 -18.12
C ASP A 657 -42.80 -9.01 -17.25
N LEU A 658 -42.80 -8.70 -15.96
CA LEU A 658 -44.01 -8.80 -15.17
C LEU A 658 -44.95 -7.84 -15.89
N GLU A 659 -45.91 -8.38 -16.64
CA GLU A 659 -46.97 -7.61 -17.31
C GLU A 659 -47.89 -7.03 -16.23
N PHE A 660 -47.33 -6.13 -15.43
CA PHE A 660 -48.07 -5.19 -14.62
C PHE A 660 -49.04 -4.45 -15.54
N VAL A 661 -50.20 -4.12 -14.99
CA VAL A 661 -51.05 -3.08 -15.58
C VAL A 661 -50.15 -1.84 -15.77
N PRO A 662 -49.98 -1.32 -17.01
CA PRO A 662 -49.08 -0.21 -17.24
C PRO A 662 -49.45 0.99 -16.36
N ILE A 663 -48.47 1.60 -15.72
CA ILE A 663 -48.70 2.68 -14.77
C ILE A 663 -48.70 3.99 -15.54
N SER A 664 -49.89 4.45 -15.94
CA SER A 664 -50.05 5.72 -16.63
C SER A 664 -49.63 6.89 -15.73
N ILE A 665 -48.69 7.69 -16.20
CA ILE A 665 -48.27 8.96 -15.62
C ILE A 665 -48.57 10.09 -16.60
N SER A 666 -48.91 11.27 -16.09
CA SER A 666 -49.01 12.50 -16.88
C SER A 666 -47.98 13.51 -16.42
N VAL A 667 -47.33 14.16 -17.39
CA VAL A 667 -46.31 15.17 -17.18
C VAL A 667 -46.92 16.55 -17.34
N SER A 668 -46.63 17.46 -16.41
CA SER A 668 -47.08 18.85 -16.46
C SER A 668 -46.64 19.54 -17.76
N PRO A 669 -47.51 20.30 -18.45
CA PRO A 669 -47.12 21.12 -19.61
C PRO A 669 -46.07 22.21 -19.29
N SER A 670 -45.83 22.51 -18.01
CA SER A 670 -44.78 23.44 -17.57
C SER A 670 -43.49 22.75 -17.12
N ALA A 671 -43.41 21.42 -17.22
CA ALA A 671 -42.25 20.67 -16.78
C ALA A 671 -40.99 21.07 -17.56
N SER A 672 -39.87 21.22 -16.84
CA SER A 672 -38.54 21.35 -17.46
C SER A 672 -37.90 19.97 -17.63
N SER A 673 -36.86 19.85 -18.45
CA SER A 673 -36.14 18.58 -18.63
C SER A 673 -35.40 18.16 -17.35
N HIS A 674 -35.72 17.00 -16.74
CA HIS A 674 -35.08 16.55 -15.50
C HIS A 674 -35.20 15.02 -15.26
N LEU A 675 -34.46 14.51 -14.28
CA LEU A 675 -34.62 13.15 -13.76
C LEU A 675 -35.60 13.13 -12.58
N SER A 676 -36.80 12.62 -12.81
CA SER A 676 -37.80 12.44 -11.75
C SER A 676 -37.52 11.16 -10.96
N THR A 677 -37.61 11.22 -9.63
CA THR A 677 -37.36 10.06 -8.75
C THR A 677 -38.68 9.43 -8.30
N PHE A 678 -38.89 8.20 -8.73
CA PHE A 678 -40.02 7.36 -8.33
C PHE A 678 -39.62 6.44 -7.17
N ILE A 679 -40.56 6.19 -6.26
CA ILE A 679 -40.41 5.31 -5.11
C ILE A 679 -41.39 4.14 -5.30
N LEU A 680 -40.87 2.92 -5.18
CA LEU A 680 -41.64 1.69 -5.14
C LEU A 680 -41.71 1.22 -3.69
N GLU A 681 -42.93 1.10 -3.15
CA GLU A 681 -43.17 0.32 -1.93
C GLU A 681 -43.67 -1.07 -2.32
N PHE A 682 -43.05 -2.11 -1.77
CA PHE A 682 -43.40 -3.51 -2.01
C PHE A 682 -43.99 -4.14 -0.75
N GLU A 683 -44.95 -5.05 -0.94
CA GLU A 683 -45.25 -6.12 0.00
C GLU A 683 -45.12 -7.47 -0.73
N ALA A 684 -44.52 -8.47 -0.10
CA ALA A 684 -44.39 -9.82 -0.64
C ALA A 684 -44.65 -10.86 0.44
N ASP A 685 -45.43 -11.88 0.12
CA ASP A 685 -45.66 -13.01 1.04
C ASP A 685 -44.67 -14.13 0.70
N ASP A 686 -44.02 -14.74 1.71
CA ASP A 686 -43.11 -15.87 1.51
C ASP A 686 -43.86 -17.22 1.34
N THR A 687 -43.13 -18.33 1.27
CA THR A 687 -43.71 -19.68 1.15
C THR A 687 -44.45 -20.19 2.40
N GLU A 688 -44.28 -19.51 3.54
CA GLU A 688 -45.01 -19.79 4.79
C GLU A 688 -46.15 -18.78 5.04
N TYR A 689 -46.41 -17.89 4.08
CA TYR A 689 -47.40 -16.81 4.13
C TYR A 689 -47.06 -15.68 5.14
N ASN A 690 -45.80 -15.47 5.49
CA ASN A 690 -45.40 -14.25 6.21
C ASN A 690 -45.25 -13.09 5.21
N THR A 691 -45.89 -11.96 5.50
CA THR A 691 -45.77 -10.74 4.69
C THR A 691 -44.54 -9.92 5.08
N TRP A 692 -43.71 -9.64 4.08
CA TRP A 692 -42.53 -8.79 4.14
C TRP A 692 -42.78 -7.50 3.36
N SER A 693 -42.18 -6.39 3.77
CA SER A 693 -42.24 -5.13 3.02
C SER A 693 -40.85 -4.59 2.69
N GLY A 694 -40.76 -3.94 1.54
CA GLY A 694 -39.54 -3.33 1.03
C GLY A 694 -39.82 -1.97 0.41
N VAL A 695 -38.79 -1.14 0.26
CA VAL A 695 -38.87 0.13 -0.45
C VAL A 695 -37.64 0.28 -1.31
N ASP A 696 -37.84 0.65 -2.57
CA ASP A 696 -36.77 0.95 -3.53
C ASP A 696 -37.12 2.22 -4.32
N SER A 697 -36.18 2.75 -5.10
CA SER A 697 -36.40 3.95 -5.91
C SER A 697 -35.60 3.92 -7.20
N PHE A 698 -36.20 4.42 -8.27
CA PHE A 698 -35.57 4.56 -9.58
C PHE A 698 -35.79 5.98 -10.13
N THR A 699 -35.09 6.30 -11.22
CA THR A 699 -35.28 7.57 -11.92
C THR A 699 -35.80 7.36 -13.32
N VAL A 700 -36.69 8.27 -13.75
CA VAL A 700 -37.25 8.33 -15.10
C VAL A 700 -36.84 9.65 -15.74
N LYS A 701 -36.49 9.59 -17.02
CA LYS A 701 -36.17 10.73 -17.87
C LYS A 701 -37.45 11.50 -18.22
N ILE A 702 -37.58 12.75 -17.77
CA ILE A 702 -38.72 13.63 -18.07
C ILE A 702 -38.27 14.74 -19.01
N GLY A 703 -38.99 14.90 -20.14
CA GLY A 703 -38.63 15.81 -21.21
C GLY A 703 -37.47 15.35 -22.09
N THR A 704 -37.13 16.17 -23.09
CA THR A 704 -35.92 16.03 -23.92
C THR A 704 -34.68 16.58 -23.18
N PRO A 705 -33.50 15.94 -23.23
CA PRO A 705 -32.29 16.47 -22.61
C PRO A 705 -31.86 17.81 -23.20
N THR A 706 -31.26 18.67 -22.38
CA THR A 706 -30.68 19.95 -22.82
C THR A 706 -29.16 19.98 -22.76
N ILE A 707 -28.54 18.84 -22.45
CA ILE A 707 -27.10 18.66 -22.28
C ILE A 707 -26.66 17.42 -23.07
N LEU A 708 -25.62 17.56 -23.87
CA LEU A 708 -24.98 16.48 -24.62
C LEU A 708 -23.60 16.17 -24.02
N LEU A 709 -23.28 14.90 -23.82
CA LEU A 709 -21.92 14.39 -23.61
C LEU A 709 -21.40 13.87 -24.96
N VAL A 710 -20.29 14.41 -25.45
CA VAL A 710 -19.61 13.94 -26.66
C VAL A 710 -18.38 13.17 -26.24
N ASP A 711 -18.35 11.90 -26.61
CA ASP A 711 -17.21 11.00 -26.50
C ASP A 711 -16.38 11.09 -27.79
N ASP A 712 -15.12 11.50 -27.61
CA ASP A 712 -14.14 11.75 -28.65
C ASP A 712 -12.76 11.21 -28.20
N ASP A 713 -12.75 10.16 -27.37
CA ASP A 713 -11.53 9.54 -26.83
C ASP A 713 -10.92 8.46 -27.74
N ASN A 714 -11.37 8.41 -29.00
CA ASN A 714 -11.07 7.36 -29.97
C ASN A 714 -11.54 5.96 -29.53
N GLY A 715 -12.62 5.90 -28.73
CA GLY A 715 -13.31 4.71 -28.27
C GLY A 715 -12.47 3.84 -27.33
N ALA A 716 -11.90 4.49 -26.32
CA ALA A 716 -11.61 3.89 -25.04
C ALA A 716 -12.94 3.73 -24.23
N ASP A 717 -12.85 3.62 -22.91
CA ASP A 717 -14.00 3.38 -22.02
C ASP A 717 -13.86 4.35 -20.83
N TYR A 718 -13.95 5.65 -21.15
CA TYR A 718 -13.85 6.75 -20.21
C TYR A 718 -15.20 7.46 -19.95
N GLU A 719 -16.21 7.27 -20.78
CA GLU A 719 -17.58 7.79 -20.64
C GLU A 719 -18.21 7.42 -19.29
N LYS A 720 -17.89 6.23 -18.74
CA LYS A 720 -18.35 5.79 -17.41
C LYS A 720 -17.96 6.77 -16.28
N PHE A 721 -16.81 7.44 -16.39
CA PHE A 721 -16.35 8.43 -15.42
C PHE A 721 -17.12 9.75 -15.51
N PHE A 722 -17.87 9.99 -16.58
CA PHE A 722 -18.83 11.09 -16.69
C PHE A 722 -20.23 10.64 -16.27
N HIS A 723 -20.71 9.51 -16.79
CA HIS A 723 -22.05 8.99 -16.54
C HIS A 723 -22.37 8.79 -15.06
N GLN A 724 -21.47 8.17 -14.28
CA GLN A 724 -21.71 7.93 -12.86
C GLN A 724 -21.80 9.25 -12.06
N PRO A 725 -20.83 10.20 -12.14
CA PRO A 725 -20.96 11.53 -11.53
C PRO A 725 -22.19 12.33 -11.96
N LEU A 726 -22.55 12.33 -13.25
CA LEU A 726 -23.69 13.08 -13.76
C LEU A 726 -25.03 12.50 -13.27
N SER A 727 -25.16 11.17 -13.27
CA SER A 727 -26.31 10.46 -12.70
C SER A 727 -26.46 10.73 -11.19
N LEU A 728 -25.37 10.65 -10.42
CA LEU A 728 -25.36 11.00 -8.99
C LEU A 728 -25.70 12.48 -8.74
N ALA A 729 -25.34 13.37 -9.66
CA ALA A 729 -25.72 14.79 -9.63
C ALA A 729 -27.17 15.05 -10.10
N LYS A 730 -27.91 14.01 -10.50
CA LYS A 730 -29.22 14.08 -11.16
C LYS A 730 -29.25 14.95 -12.42
N VAL A 731 -28.11 15.05 -13.11
CA VAL A 731 -28.01 15.75 -14.39
C VAL A 731 -28.55 14.84 -15.48
N TYR A 732 -29.47 15.37 -16.27
CA TYR A 732 -30.07 14.68 -17.39
C TYR A 732 -29.30 15.02 -18.68
N ILE A 733 -28.72 14.00 -19.31
CA ILE A 733 -27.92 14.12 -20.54
C ILE A 733 -28.37 13.14 -21.63
N ASP A 734 -28.02 13.47 -22.87
CA ASP A 734 -27.77 12.51 -23.96
C ASP A 734 -26.26 12.30 -24.17
N SER A 735 -25.90 11.30 -24.99
CA SER A 735 -24.51 10.97 -25.32
C SER A 735 -24.33 10.73 -26.82
N TRP A 736 -23.18 11.11 -27.35
CA TRP A 736 -22.82 10.98 -28.76
C TRP A 736 -21.38 10.45 -28.89
N GLU A 737 -21.20 9.37 -29.65
CA GLU A 737 -19.94 8.67 -29.83
C GLU A 737 -19.33 9.01 -31.20
N VAL A 738 -18.27 9.83 -31.23
CA VAL A 738 -17.67 10.33 -32.49
C VAL A 738 -17.12 9.20 -33.35
N LYS A 739 -16.53 8.14 -32.76
CA LYS A 739 -15.95 7.01 -33.50
C LYS A 739 -17.00 6.21 -34.29
N SER A 740 -18.25 6.20 -33.82
CA SER A 740 -19.34 5.40 -34.43
C SER A 740 -20.36 6.24 -35.21
N ALA A 741 -20.64 7.47 -34.77
CA ALA A 741 -21.63 8.36 -35.36
C ALA A 741 -21.02 9.50 -36.21
N GLY A 742 -19.70 9.71 -36.13
CA GLY A 742 -18.99 10.83 -36.75
C GLY A 742 -19.09 12.12 -35.92
N VAL A 743 -18.47 13.19 -36.41
CA VAL A 743 -18.47 14.50 -35.73
C VAL A 743 -19.92 15.05 -35.66
N PRO A 744 -20.44 15.41 -34.46
CA PRO A 744 -21.78 15.98 -34.33
C PRO A 744 -21.85 17.37 -34.99
N ASN A 745 -22.61 17.47 -36.07
CA ASN A 745 -22.77 18.73 -36.81
C ASN A 745 -23.56 19.77 -35.99
N TYR A 746 -23.20 21.05 -36.13
CA TYR A 746 -23.86 22.14 -35.43
C TYR A 746 -25.34 22.29 -35.83
N GLU A 747 -25.69 22.30 -37.12
CA GLU A 747 -27.04 22.59 -37.58
C GLU A 747 -28.04 21.50 -37.13
N ASP A 748 -27.66 20.23 -37.27
CA ASP A 748 -28.54 19.08 -36.98
C ASP A 748 -28.49 18.58 -35.54
N VAL A 749 -27.31 18.63 -34.87
CA VAL A 749 -27.09 17.99 -33.56
C VAL A 749 -26.85 19.02 -32.47
N LEU A 750 -25.75 19.78 -32.52
CA LEU A 750 -25.34 20.62 -31.39
C LEU A 750 -26.33 21.77 -31.13
N SER A 751 -27.03 22.28 -32.16
CA SER A 751 -28.07 23.32 -32.03
C SER A 751 -29.25 22.92 -31.15
N SER A 752 -29.50 21.60 -30.99
CA SER A 752 -30.57 21.06 -30.14
C SER A 752 -30.26 21.11 -28.65
N TYR A 753 -28.97 21.28 -28.27
CA TYR A 753 -28.53 21.24 -26.88
C TYR A 753 -28.07 22.62 -26.40
N GLN A 754 -28.31 22.92 -25.13
CA GLN A 754 -27.82 24.16 -24.52
C GLN A 754 -26.38 24.03 -24.05
N ILE A 755 -25.99 22.85 -23.57
CA ILE A 755 -24.66 22.54 -23.04
C ILE A 755 -24.09 21.34 -23.76
N VAL A 756 -22.80 21.41 -24.10
CA VAL A 756 -22.00 20.30 -24.61
C VAL A 756 -20.85 20.05 -23.63
N LEU A 757 -20.67 18.80 -23.23
CA LEU A 757 -19.52 18.32 -22.47
C LEU A 757 -18.71 17.44 -23.42
N TRP A 758 -17.53 17.87 -23.83
CA TRP A 758 -16.69 17.19 -24.82
C TRP A 758 -15.43 16.65 -24.12
N PHE A 759 -15.10 15.37 -24.32
CA PHE A 759 -13.88 14.79 -23.77
C PHE A 759 -13.12 13.94 -24.78
N THR A 760 -11.79 13.97 -24.67
CA THR A 760 -10.84 13.34 -25.61
C THR A 760 -9.90 12.32 -24.92
N GLY A 761 -10.15 12.05 -23.64
CA GLY A 761 -9.42 11.09 -22.83
C GLY A 761 -7.91 11.31 -22.83
N ASP A 762 -7.17 10.27 -23.25
CA ASP A 762 -5.72 10.29 -23.43
C ASP A 762 -5.26 10.21 -24.90
N ASP A 763 -6.10 10.59 -25.88
CA ASP A 763 -5.67 10.68 -27.29
C ASP A 763 -4.40 11.55 -27.41
N ARG A 764 -3.42 11.04 -28.15
CA ARG A 764 -2.08 11.60 -28.30
C ARG A 764 -1.76 11.99 -29.73
N GLU A 765 -2.60 11.63 -30.69
CA GLU A 765 -2.35 11.80 -32.12
C GLU A 765 -3.22 12.90 -32.73
N THR A 766 -4.51 12.99 -32.39
CA THR A 766 -5.43 14.01 -32.93
C THR A 766 -6.53 14.42 -31.95
N SER A 767 -6.17 15.16 -30.89
CA SER A 767 -7.12 15.54 -29.83
C SER A 767 -8.30 16.44 -30.24
N LEU A 768 -8.25 17.12 -31.39
CA LEU A 768 -9.35 17.88 -31.99
C LEU A 768 -9.06 18.14 -33.48
N THR A 769 -9.83 17.54 -34.38
CA THR A 769 -9.73 17.75 -35.82
C THR A 769 -10.24 19.12 -36.26
N THR A 770 -9.86 19.55 -37.46
CA THR A 770 -10.32 20.82 -38.05
C THR A 770 -11.85 20.86 -38.26
N GLU A 771 -12.53 19.71 -38.37
CA GLU A 771 -13.99 19.66 -38.49
C GLU A 771 -14.66 19.91 -37.13
N GLU A 772 -14.20 19.26 -36.07
CA GLU A 772 -14.71 19.47 -34.70
C GLU A 772 -14.47 20.91 -34.23
N GLN A 773 -13.29 21.47 -34.51
CA GLN A 773 -12.99 22.89 -34.26
C GLN A 773 -14.02 23.82 -34.92
N GLN A 774 -14.49 23.51 -36.14
CA GLN A 774 -15.52 24.29 -36.83
C GLN A 774 -16.91 24.12 -36.17
N GLN A 775 -17.30 22.91 -35.79
CA GLN A 775 -18.60 22.68 -35.11
C GLN A 775 -18.63 23.33 -33.72
N LEU A 776 -17.55 23.21 -32.95
CA LEU A 776 -17.40 23.83 -31.62
C LEU A 776 -17.35 25.36 -31.70
N ALA A 777 -16.67 25.91 -32.71
CA ALA A 777 -16.69 27.35 -32.99
C ALA A 777 -18.11 27.84 -33.31
N ALA A 778 -18.82 27.19 -34.24
CA ALA A 778 -20.19 27.54 -34.60
C ALA A 778 -21.16 27.43 -33.41
N PHE A 779 -20.99 26.42 -32.55
CA PHE A 779 -21.77 26.26 -31.32
C PHE A 779 -21.56 27.42 -30.35
N LEU A 780 -20.29 27.80 -30.08
CA LEU A 780 -19.97 28.92 -29.19
C LEU A 780 -20.39 30.27 -29.78
N ASP A 781 -20.20 30.50 -31.08
CA ASP A 781 -20.58 31.75 -31.75
C ASP A 781 -22.09 32.02 -31.70
N ASN A 782 -22.91 30.95 -31.64
CA ASN A 782 -24.36 31.02 -31.50
C ASN A 782 -24.86 30.94 -30.03
N GLY A 783 -23.98 31.19 -29.04
CA GLY A 783 -24.37 31.28 -27.63
C GLY A 783 -24.36 29.95 -26.86
N GLY A 784 -23.81 28.89 -27.45
CA GLY A 784 -23.64 27.58 -26.83
C GLY A 784 -22.75 27.60 -25.59
N LYS A 785 -22.83 26.53 -24.79
CA LYS A 785 -22.13 26.40 -23.51
C LYS A 785 -21.27 25.13 -23.51
N LEU A 786 -19.96 25.27 -23.59
CA LEU A 786 -19.01 24.17 -23.73
C LEU A 786 -18.24 23.90 -22.42
N MET A 787 -18.15 22.63 -22.04
CA MET A 787 -17.01 22.10 -21.29
C MET A 787 -16.18 21.25 -22.25
N ILE A 788 -14.86 21.44 -22.26
CA ILE A 788 -13.93 20.57 -22.97
C ILE A 788 -12.79 20.14 -22.04
N THR A 789 -12.45 18.84 -22.08
CA THR A 789 -11.49 18.22 -21.17
C THR A 789 -10.69 17.14 -21.90
N GLY A 790 -9.45 16.92 -21.48
CA GLY A 790 -8.58 15.90 -22.05
C GLY A 790 -7.12 16.26 -21.90
N GLN A 791 -6.27 15.29 -22.24
CA GLN A 791 -4.83 15.42 -22.24
C GLN A 791 -4.34 15.90 -23.62
N ASN A 792 -3.14 16.46 -23.69
CA ASN A 792 -2.47 16.86 -24.94
C ASN A 792 -3.18 17.89 -25.86
N ILE A 793 -4.38 18.39 -25.53
CA ILE A 793 -5.12 19.36 -26.37
C ILE A 793 -4.26 20.61 -26.67
N GLY A 794 -3.47 21.07 -25.69
CA GLY A 794 -2.54 22.18 -25.84
C GLY A 794 -1.34 21.85 -26.74
N VAL A 795 -0.67 20.72 -26.52
CA VAL A 795 0.46 20.33 -27.38
C VAL A 795 0.01 20.02 -28.81
N ASN A 796 -1.17 19.41 -29.00
CA ASN A 796 -1.73 19.10 -30.32
C ASN A 796 -2.06 20.39 -31.08
N LEU A 797 -2.87 21.29 -30.52
CA LEU A 797 -3.37 22.47 -31.26
C LEU A 797 -2.38 23.65 -31.34
N ALA A 798 -1.55 23.85 -30.31
CA ALA A 798 -0.67 25.02 -30.21
C ALA A 798 0.84 24.67 -30.10
N GLY A 799 1.19 23.44 -29.72
CA GLY A 799 2.58 22.96 -29.73
C GLY A 799 3.04 22.40 -31.08
N GLN A 800 2.15 21.67 -31.77
CA GLN A 800 2.42 20.94 -33.01
C GLN A 800 1.49 21.35 -34.18
N GLY A 801 0.33 21.94 -33.87
CA GLY A 801 -0.68 22.35 -34.83
C GLY A 801 -0.30 23.53 -35.73
N GLY A 802 -1.14 23.78 -36.72
CA GLY A 802 -0.99 24.88 -37.67
C GLY A 802 -1.51 26.23 -37.15
N GLU A 803 -1.47 27.24 -38.02
CA GLU A 803 -1.95 28.59 -37.71
C GLU A 803 -3.45 28.60 -37.34
N GLN A 804 -4.27 27.76 -37.98
CA GLN A 804 -5.71 27.66 -37.68
C GLN A 804 -5.96 27.02 -36.32
N ASP A 805 -5.26 25.94 -35.99
CA ASP A 805 -5.39 25.25 -34.69
C ASP A 805 -4.97 26.18 -33.54
N SER A 806 -3.87 26.91 -33.72
CA SER A 806 -3.41 27.94 -32.78
C SER A 806 -4.40 29.10 -32.63
N LEU A 807 -5.07 29.50 -33.71
CA LEU A 807 -6.13 30.52 -33.67
C LEU A 807 -7.37 30.01 -32.94
N PHE A 808 -7.79 28.76 -33.16
CA PHE A 808 -8.90 28.15 -32.41
C PHE A 808 -8.59 28.08 -30.91
N TYR A 809 -7.40 27.58 -30.56
CA TYR A 809 -6.94 27.48 -29.18
C TYR A 809 -6.93 28.83 -28.45
N ALA A 810 -6.46 29.88 -29.13
CA ALA A 810 -6.41 31.24 -28.58
C ALA A 810 -7.78 31.94 -28.52
N ASN A 811 -8.65 31.70 -29.52
CA ASN A 811 -9.92 32.42 -29.66
C ASN A 811 -11.07 31.73 -28.93
N TYR A 812 -11.22 30.42 -29.03
CA TYR A 812 -12.34 29.68 -28.44
C TYR A 812 -11.97 29.06 -27.08
N LEU A 813 -10.82 28.39 -26.96
CA LEU A 813 -10.35 27.84 -25.66
C LEU A 813 -9.69 28.89 -24.75
N ARG A 814 -9.50 30.12 -25.25
CA ARG A 814 -8.94 31.27 -24.52
C ARG A 814 -7.60 30.96 -23.83
N ALA A 815 -6.81 30.08 -24.45
CA ALA A 815 -5.61 29.48 -23.88
C ALA A 815 -4.36 29.80 -24.70
N HIS A 816 -3.22 29.85 -24.01
CA HIS A 816 -1.88 29.86 -24.59
C HIS A 816 -1.08 28.71 -23.96
N PHE A 817 -0.57 27.82 -24.80
CA PHE A 817 0.16 26.63 -24.37
C PHE A 817 1.56 27.02 -23.87
N LEU A 818 1.99 26.43 -22.74
CA LEU A 818 3.29 26.72 -22.12
C LEU A 818 4.20 25.49 -22.04
N ALA A 819 3.65 24.31 -21.74
CA ALA A 819 4.43 23.08 -21.63
C ALA A 819 3.53 21.83 -21.68
N ASP A 820 4.09 20.76 -22.22
CA ASP A 820 3.48 19.45 -22.48
C ASP A 820 3.26 18.61 -21.21
N THR A 821 4.03 18.86 -20.14
CA THR A 821 3.92 18.09 -18.90
C THR A 821 4.43 18.87 -17.69
N VAL A 822 3.71 18.77 -16.56
CA VAL A 822 4.25 19.09 -15.23
C VAL A 822 3.84 18.01 -14.25
N LEU A 823 4.75 17.66 -13.33
CA LEU A 823 4.39 16.97 -12.09
C LEU A 823 3.60 17.96 -11.22
N PRO A 824 2.27 17.88 -11.25
CA PRO A 824 1.68 17.29 -10.06
C PRO A 824 0.38 16.52 -10.29
N THR A 825 0.06 15.74 -9.28
CA THR A 825 -1.18 15.00 -9.17
C THR A 825 -2.26 15.77 -8.40
N MET A 826 -1.97 16.96 -7.86
CA MET A 826 -2.90 17.73 -7.03
C MET A 826 -3.30 19.06 -7.67
N ILE A 827 -4.59 19.39 -7.60
CA ILE A 827 -5.19 20.64 -8.11
C ILE A 827 -5.99 21.31 -6.99
N MET A 828 -5.89 22.63 -6.86
CA MET A 828 -6.80 23.43 -6.04
C MET A 828 -7.59 24.43 -6.86
N GLY A 829 -8.82 24.71 -6.43
CA GLY A 829 -9.62 25.76 -7.03
C GLY A 829 -9.31 27.16 -6.49
N VAL A 830 -9.53 28.16 -7.33
CA VAL A 830 -9.30 29.57 -7.01
C VAL A 830 -10.36 30.07 -6.02
N ALA A 831 -9.90 30.72 -4.95
CA ALA A 831 -10.79 31.31 -3.95
C ALA A 831 -11.71 32.38 -4.57
N SER A 832 -12.96 32.43 -4.11
CA SER A 832 -14.03 33.30 -4.65
C SER A 832 -14.45 33.03 -6.11
N ASP A 833 -13.95 31.97 -6.76
CA ASP A 833 -14.43 31.56 -8.08
C ASP A 833 -15.75 30.76 -8.00
N PRO A 834 -16.75 31.01 -8.88
CA PRO A 834 -18.03 30.28 -8.85
C PRO A 834 -17.88 28.76 -9.07
N ILE A 835 -16.87 28.31 -9.82
CA ILE A 835 -16.55 26.87 -9.96
C ILE A 835 -15.49 26.49 -8.93
N GLY A 836 -14.37 27.23 -8.89
CA GLY A 836 -13.18 26.88 -8.13
C GLY A 836 -13.29 26.96 -6.60
N ASN A 837 -14.16 27.80 -6.03
CA ASN A 837 -14.06 28.16 -4.62
C ASN A 837 -14.18 26.96 -3.66
N GLY A 838 -13.08 26.62 -3.00
CA GLY A 838 -12.99 25.47 -2.08
C GLY A 838 -13.16 24.12 -2.76
N LEU A 839 -12.59 23.93 -3.96
CA LEU A 839 -12.30 22.62 -4.55
C LEU A 839 -10.85 22.19 -4.28
N PHE A 840 -10.66 20.90 -4.07
CA PHE A 840 -9.36 20.25 -4.05
C PHE A 840 -9.48 18.90 -4.77
N LEU A 841 -8.77 18.73 -5.88
CA LEU A 841 -8.86 17.56 -6.75
C LEU A 841 -7.52 16.82 -6.76
N ASN A 842 -7.56 15.51 -6.97
CA ASN A 842 -6.38 14.68 -7.19
C ASN A 842 -6.56 13.89 -8.48
N ILE A 843 -5.51 13.86 -9.30
CA ILE A 843 -5.41 13.25 -10.62
C ILE A 843 -4.18 12.33 -10.72
N ASP A 844 -3.71 11.78 -9.58
CA ASP A 844 -2.63 10.79 -9.55
C ASP A 844 -3.10 9.49 -10.24
N PRO A 845 -2.36 8.97 -11.24
CA PRO A 845 -2.61 7.63 -11.79
C PRO A 845 -2.71 6.52 -10.73
N LYS A 846 -2.06 6.70 -9.56
CA LYS A 846 -2.08 5.75 -8.44
C LYS A 846 -3.19 5.99 -7.42
N ALA A 847 -3.97 7.08 -7.53
CA ALA A 847 -5.04 7.41 -6.59
C ALA A 847 -6.42 6.88 -6.99
N GLY A 848 -6.54 6.24 -8.15
CA GLY A 848 -7.77 5.69 -8.72
C GLY A 848 -8.23 6.44 -9.98
N GLY A 849 -9.53 6.36 -10.29
CA GLY A 849 -10.07 6.96 -11.52
C GLY A 849 -9.71 6.12 -12.74
N ALA A 850 -9.54 6.76 -13.89
CA ALA A 850 -9.10 6.10 -15.12
C ALA A 850 -7.63 5.65 -15.10
N GLY A 851 -6.80 6.19 -14.19
CA GLY A 851 -5.37 5.84 -14.10
C GLY A 851 -4.51 6.28 -15.30
N ASN A 852 -5.08 7.02 -16.25
CA ASN A 852 -4.49 7.38 -17.55
C ASN A 852 -3.76 8.74 -17.56
N GLN A 853 -3.80 9.50 -16.46
CA GLN A 853 -3.34 10.89 -16.40
C GLN A 853 -1.80 10.98 -16.46
N THR A 854 -1.28 11.10 -17.68
CA THR A 854 0.15 11.04 -18.00
C THR A 854 0.69 12.30 -18.65
N SER A 855 -0.14 13.12 -19.29
CA SER A 855 0.25 14.33 -20.02
C SER A 855 -0.74 15.51 -19.85
N PRO A 856 -0.86 16.08 -18.63
CA PRO A 856 -1.62 17.31 -18.41
C PRO A 856 -0.88 18.54 -18.96
N ASP A 857 -1.53 19.32 -19.83
CA ASP A 857 -0.93 20.53 -20.39
C ASP A 857 -0.82 21.65 -19.34
N VAL A 858 0.22 22.47 -19.47
CA VAL A 858 0.32 23.77 -18.81
C VAL A 858 -0.18 24.85 -19.74
N VAL A 859 -1.17 25.59 -19.27
CA VAL A 859 -1.81 26.67 -20.04
C VAL A 859 -1.71 28.01 -19.33
N GLN A 860 -1.86 29.08 -20.09
CA GLN A 860 -2.07 30.44 -19.59
C GLN A 860 -3.38 31.00 -20.16
N PRO A 861 -4.26 31.59 -19.34
CA PRO A 861 -5.44 32.27 -19.86
C PRO A 861 -5.06 33.52 -20.65
N ILE A 862 -5.69 33.69 -21.81
CA ILE A 862 -5.58 34.86 -22.67
C ILE A 862 -6.97 35.32 -23.12
N ASN A 863 -7.07 36.44 -23.85
CA ASN A 863 -8.30 36.90 -24.51
C ASN A 863 -9.55 36.97 -23.61
N GLY A 864 -9.37 37.27 -22.32
CA GLY A 864 -10.45 37.38 -21.32
C GLY A 864 -10.78 36.09 -20.57
N GLY A 865 -10.12 34.97 -20.88
CA GLY A 865 -10.21 33.75 -20.07
C GLY A 865 -9.77 33.97 -18.61
N ALA A 866 -10.38 33.23 -17.68
CA ALA A 866 -10.10 33.31 -16.25
C ALA A 866 -9.65 31.95 -15.69
N THR A 867 -8.53 31.93 -14.97
CA THR A 867 -8.08 30.75 -14.21
C THR A 867 -9.06 30.47 -13.06
N PHE A 868 -9.62 29.27 -13.00
CA PHE A 868 -10.45 28.82 -11.88
C PHE A 868 -9.88 27.60 -11.11
N LEU A 869 -8.93 26.87 -11.71
CA LEU A 869 -8.15 25.80 -11.07
C LEU A 869 -6.65 26.06 -11.22
N LYS A 870 -5.86 25.56 -10.27
CA LYS A 870 -4.39 25.64 -10.25
C LYS A 870 -3.74 24.34 -9.80
N TYR A 871 -2.69 23.93 -10.50
CA TYR A 871 -1.83 22.81 -10.11
C TYR A 871 -1.03 23.14 -8.84
N ILE A 872 -0.88 22.20 -7.90
CA ILE A 872 -0.06 22.36 -6.68
C ILE A 872 1.18 21.46 -6.81
N PRO A 873 2.43 21.94 -6.60
CA PRO A 873 2.77 23.21 -5.95
C PRO A 873 3.02 24.38 -6.90
N GLY A 874 3.07 24.15 -8.22
CA GLY A 874 3.51 25.12 -9.22
C GLY A 874 2.61 26.36 -9.39
N MET A 875 1.33 26.27 -8.99
CA MET A 875 0.30 27.30 -9.11
C MET A 875 0.02 27.79 -10.55
N SER A 876 0.47 27.02 -11.55
CA SER A 876 0.09 27.16 -12.96
C SER A 876 -1.40 26.87 -13.15
N THR A 877 -1.99 27.40 -14.22
CA THR A 877 -3.41 27.22 -14.51
C THR A 877 -3.71 25.76 -14.87
N ALA A 878 -4.66 25.18 -14.15
CA ALA A 878 -5.20 23.84 -14.39
C ALA A 878 -6.66 23.89 -14.89
N GLY A 879 -7.15 25.06 -15.29
CA GLY A 879 -8.52 25.21 -15.77
C GLY A 879 -8.84 26.66 -16.10
N ILE A 880 -9.34 26.89 -17.31
CA ILE A 880 -9.75 28.20 -17.84
C ILE A 880 -11.26 28.21 -18.01
N ARG A 881 -11.93 29.29 -17.60
CA ARG A 881 -13.34 29.53 -17.91
C ARG A 881 -13.53 30.90 -18.56
N TYR A 882 -14.52 31.04 -19.44
CA TYR A 882 -14.80 32.26 -20.18
C TYR A 882 -16.30 32.45 -20.42
N PHE A 883 -16.80 33.67 -20.22
CA PHE A 883 -18.19 34.05 -20.49
C PHE A 883 -18.18 35.21 -21.48
N ASP A 884 -18.85 35.04 -22.62
CA ASP A 884 -19.05 36.10 -23.58
C ASP A 884 -20.37 36.83 -23.30
N GLU A 885 -20.26 38.10 -22.89
CA GLU A 885 -21.43 38.93 -22.60
C GLU A 885 -22.22 39.34 -23.86
N SER A 886 -21.65 39.17 -25.07
CA SER A 886 -22.26 39.63 -26.32
C SER A 886 -23.25 38.62 -26.92
N ASN A 887 -22.96 37.32 -26.85
CA ASN A 887 -23.84 36.24 -27.33
C ASN A 887 -24.31 35.30 -26.21
N GLY A 888 -23.81 35.44 -24.98
CA GLY A 888 -24.19 34.63 -23.83
C GLY A 888 -23.45 33.31 -23.68
N SER A 889 -22.54 32.97 -24.61
CA SER A 889 -21.78 31.72 -24.60
C SER A 889 -20.89 31.56 -23.37
N ARG A 890 -20.67 30.31 -22.96
CA ARG A 890 -19.77 29.98 -21.84
C ARG A 890 -18.85 28.83 -22.22
N MET A 891 -17.59 28.92 -21.82
CA MET A 891 -16.59 27.90 -22.08
C MET A 891 -15.86 27.55 -20.78
N VAL A 892 -15.62 26.26 -20.56
CA VAL A 892 -14.73 25.70 -19.54
C VAL A 892 -13.76 24.75 -20.23
N TYR A 893 -12.46 24.99 -20.10
CA TYR A 893 -11.41 24.12 -20.63
C TYR A 893 -10.56 23.57 -19.47
N LEU A 894 -10.45 22.25 -19.42
CA LEU A 894 -9.58 21.49 -18.54
C LEU A 894 -8.42 20.89 -19.35
N PRO A 895 -7.17 21.32 -19.13
CA PRO A 895 -5.98 20.77 -19.79
C PRO A 895 -5.52 19.43 -19.17
N PHE A 896 -6.47 18.62 -18.72
CA PHE A 896 -6.27 17.30 -18.13
C PHE A 896 -7.54 16.45 -18.31
N GLY A 897 -7.43 15.14 -18.11
CA GLY A 897 -8.56 14.21 -18.17
C GLY A 897 -9.44 14.33 -16.93
N TYR A 898 -10.72 14.66 -17.10
CA TYR A 898 -11.69 14.68 -15.99
C TYR A 898 -11.87 13.27 -15.39
N GLU A 899 -11.74 12.24 -16.21
CA GLU A 899 -11.74 10.82 -15.86
C GLU A 899 -10.59 10.41 -14.90
N GLY A 900 -9.51 11.20 -14.85
CA GLY A 900 -8.40 11.01 -13.92
C GLY A 900 -8.70 11.41 -12.46
N ILE A 901 -9.83 12.07 -12.18
CA ILE A 901 -10.11 12.63 -10.83
C ILE A 901 -10.48 11.54 -9.82
N ALA A 902 -9.61 11.31 -8.82
CA ALA A 902 -9.81 10.24 -7.83
C ALA A 902 -9.05 10.41 -6.50
N GLY A 903 -9.29 9.48 -5.58
CA GLY A 903 -8.50 9.29 -4.35
C GLY A 903 -9.14 9.84 -3.07
N PRO A 904 -8.68 9.35 -1.90
CA PRO A 904 -9.31 9.59 -0.59
C PRO A 904 -9.25 11.04 -0.09
N TYR A 905 -8.51 11.91 -0.80
CA TYR A 905 -8.33 13.32 -0.48
C TYR A 905 -8.98 14.25 -1.51
N SER A 906 -9.50 13.73 -2.63
CA SER A 906 -10.17 14.53 -3.65
C SER A 906 -11.61 14.87 -3.25
N ASP A 907 -12.09 16.05 -3.66
CA ASP A 907 -13.50 16.26 -3.89
C ASP A 907 -14.04 15.26 -4.93
N SER A 908 -15.31 14.85 -4.79
CA SER A 908 -15.91 13.94 -5.76
C SER A 908 -16.04 14.61 -7.13
N ALA A 909 -15.76 13.85 -8.19
CA ALA A 909 -15.98 14.25 -9.58
C ALA A 909 -17.41 14.81 -9.77
N GLN A 910 -18.41 14.17 -9.14
CA GLN A 910 -19.80 14.64 -9.01
C GLN A 910 -19.87 16.11 -8.56
N ARG A 911 -19.26 16.48 -7.42
CA ARG A 911 -19.29 17.87 -6.90
C ARG A 911 -18.67 18.84 -7.90
N PHE A 912 -17.64 18.41 -8.60
CA PHE A 912 -16.93 19.24 -9.57
C PHE A 912 -17.76 19.51 -10.83
N VAL A 913 -18.30 18.47 -11.47
CA VAL A 913 -19.10 18.62 -12.70
C VAL A 913 -20.41 19.36 -12.45
N THR A 914 -21.07 19.17 -11.29
CA THR A 914 -22.24 19.97 -10.90
C THR A 914 -21.92 21.47 -10.90
N ARG A 915 -20.75 21.87 -10.40
CA ARG A 915 -20.35 23.30 -10.36
C ARG A 915 -20.06 23.86 -11.74
N ILE A 916 -19.46 23.07 -12.62
CA ILE A 916 -19.27 23.44 -14.04
C ILE A 916 -20.64 23.66 -14.68
N ILE A 917 -21.56 22.70 -14.55
CA ILE A 917 -22.90 22.77 -15.16
C ILE A 917 -23.71 23.94 -14.63
N SER A 918 -23.79 24.14 -13.30
CA SER A 918 -24.48 25.32 -12.72
C SER A 918 -23.91 26.62 -13.30
N TRP A 919 -22.58 26.73 -13.43
CA TRP A 919 -21.96 27.91 -14.01
C TRP A 919 -22.25 28.07 -15.51
N LEU A 920 -22.22 26.99 -16.30
CA LEU A 920 -22.63 27.00 -17.71
C LEU A 920 -24.11 27.40 -17.87
N GLN A 921 -24.99 26.93 -16.97
CA GLN A 921 -26.40 27.31 -16.94
C GLN A 921 -26.65 28.79 -16.63
N GLY A 922 -25.65 29.50 -16.07
CA GLY A 922 -25.69 30.94 -15.81
C GLY A 922 -25.46 31.31 -14.34
N GLU A 923 -25.45 30.32 -13.43
CA GLU A 923 -25.26 30.59 -12.01
C GLU A 923 -23.90 31.23 -11.76
N SER A 924 -23.93 32.36 -11.07
CA SER A 924 -22.73 33.11 -10.68
C SER A 924 -22.59 33.20 -9.16
N ARG A 925 -23.38 32.42 -8.43
CA ARG A 925 -23.30 32.29 -6.97
C ARG A 925 -22.03 31.55 -6.63
N ILE A 926 -21.11 32.19 -5.89
CA ILE A 926 -19.99 31.50 -5.25
C ILE A 926 -20.59 30.47 -4.29
N PRO A 927 -20.39 29.15 -4.51
CA PRO A 927 -20.99 28.17 -3.63
C PRO A 927 -20.34 28.30 -2.25
N SER A 928 -21.15 28.21 -1.20
CA SER A 928 -20.63 28.07 0.16
C SER A 928 -19.61 26.91 0.15
N PRO A 929 -18.41 27.07 0.73
CA PRO A 929 -17.54 25.92 0.95
C PRO A 929 -18.35 24.89 1.74
N LYS A 930 -18.37 23.65 1.26
CA LYS A 930 -19.03 22.55 1.98
C LYS A 930 -18.39 22.50 3.36
N GLN A 931 -19.16 22.28 4.43
CA GLN A 931 -18.59 21.98 5.75
C GLN A 931 -18.11 20.52 5.82
N SER A 932 -17.42 20.05 4.78
CA SER A 932 -16.19 19.31 4.99
C SER A 932 -15.18 20.37 5.43
N ASP A 933 -14.72 20.33 6.67
CA ASP A 933 -13.78 21.33 7.19
C ASP A 933 -12.72 21.65 6.13
N GLY A 934 -12.68 22.90 5.65
CA GLY A 934 -11.73 23.39 4.62
C GLY A 934 -10.30 23.50 5.16
N LEU A 935 -10.01 22.63 6.11
CA LEU A 935 -8.87 22.52 6.97
C LEU A 935 -8.27 21.16 6.60
N PRO A 936 -6.98 21.10 6.25
CA PRO A 936 -6.27 19.84 6.00
C PRO A 936 -6.60 18.81 7.09
N ARG A 937 -7.20 17.65 6.79
CA ARG A 937 -7.62 16.68 7.83
C ARG A 937 -6.47 16.19 8.72
N GLN A 938 -5.23 16.39 8.28
CA GLN A 938 -4.00 16.01 8.96
C GLN A 938 -2.99 17.18 8.95
N PHE A 939 -2.03 17.11 9.86
CA PHE A 939 -0.92 18.06 9.95
C PHE A 939 0.16 17.71 8.91
N ILE A 940 0.45 18.63 7.99
CA ILE A 940 1.36 18.41 6.86
C ILE A 940 2.49 19.46 6.88
N LEU A 941 3.72 19.03 6.57
CA LEU A 941 4.85 19.91 6.28
C LEU A 941 5.38 19.54 4.89
N GLU A 942 5.32 20.46 3.93
CA GLU A 942 5.77 20.23 2.56
C GLU A 942 7.29 20.40 2.42
N GLN A 943 7.84 19.86 1.33
CA GLN A 943 9.21 20.15 0.92
C GLN A 943 9.34 21.63 0.50
N ASN A 944 10.39 22.32 0.97
CA ASN A 944 10.61 23.71 0.65
C ASN A 944 10.88 23.88 -0.85
N TYR A 945 10.45 25.00 -1.44
CA TYR A 945 10.68 25.30 -2.85
C TYR A 945 11.11 26.77 -3.07
N PRO A 946 12.12 27.04 -3.92
CA PRO A 946 13.02 26.06 -4.55
C PRO A 946 13.89 25.30 -3.54
N ASN A 947 14.43 24.15 -3.94
CA ASN A 947 15.42 23.39 -3.16
C ASN A 947 16.31 22.57 -4.14
N PRO A 948 17.61 22.90 -4.31
CA PRO A 948 18.37 23.96 -3.64
C PRO A 948 17.84 25.38 -3.90
N PHE A 949 18.21 26.35 -3.07
CA PHE A 949 17.76 27.74 -3.21
C PHE A 949 18.87 28.77 -2.98
N ASN A 950 18.74 29.94 -3.60
CA ASN A 950 19.63 31.09 -3.42
C ASN A 950 18.85 32.42 -3.48
N PRO A 951 18.87 33.28 -2.44
CA PRO A 951 19.02 32.96 -1.03
C PRO A 951 17.66 32.66 -0.37
N THR A 952 16.55 32.69 -1.12
CA THR A 952 15.18 32.58 -0.59
C THR A 952 14.45 31.31 -1.02
N THR A 953 13.84 30.63 -0.06
CA THR A 953 12.90 29.51 -0.26
C THR A 953 11.59 29.78 0.47
N LYS A 954 10.50 29.20 -0.03
CA LYS A 954 9.22 29.07 0.67
C LYS A 954 9.12 27.71 1.34
N ILE A 955 8.49 27.67 2.51
CA ILE A 955 8.15 26.48 3.30
C ILE A 955 6.63 26.48 3.44
N ARG A 956 5.96 25.46 2.91
CA ARG A 956 4.51 25.29 3.00
C ARG A 956 4.13 24.25 4.03
N PHE A 957 2.99 24.46 4.69
CA PHE A 957 2.47 23.55 5.70
C PHE A 957 0.95 23.68 5.86
N ALA A 958 0.33 22.67 6.46
CA ALA A 958 -1.11 22.52 6.51
C ALA A 958 -1.56 22.12 7.93
N LEU A 959 -2.57 22.80 8.47
CA LEU A 959 -3.05 22.65 9.86
C LEU A 959 -4.52 22.23 9.93
N PRO A 960 -4.87 21.10 10.60
CA PRO A 960 -6.26 20.65 10.78
C PRO A 960 -7.08 21.53 11.73
N LYS A 961 -6.42 22.22 12.66
CA LYS A 961 -7.05 23.08 13.66
C LYS A 961 -6.12 24.23 14.02
N THR A 962 -6.71 25.35 14.43
CA THR A 962 -5.96 26.52 14.93
C THR A 962 -5.05 26.09 16.07
N SER A 963 -3.76 26.33 15.94
CA SER A 963 -2.72 25.76 16.81
C SER A 963 -1.62 26.79 17.09
N GLN A 964 -1.00 26.72 18.27
CA GLN A 964 0.28 27.39 18.50
C GLN A 964 1.33 26.71 17.62
N VAL A 965 1.90 27.46 16.68
CA VAL A 965 2.88 27.00 15.70
C VAL A 965 4.26 27.57 16.01
N GLU A 966 5.26 26.70 16.12
CA GLU A 966 6.68 27.08 16.09
C GLU A 966 7.33 26.53 14.81
N ILE A 967 7.93 27.41 13.99
CA ILE A 967 8.75 27.04 12.84
C ILE A 967 10.17 27.54 13.06
N CYS A 968 11.12 26.61 13.12
CA CYS A 968 12.52 26.91 13.37
C CYS A 968 13.43 26.25 12.34
N ILE A 969 14.44 27.01 11.89
CA ILE A 969 15.59 26.53 11.09
C ILE A 969 16.70 26.13 12.06
N PHE A 970 17.34 25.00 11.79
CA PHE A 970 18.47 24.45 12.52
C PHE A 970 19.61 24.14 11.54
N ASN A 971 20.86 24.23 11.99
CA ASN A 971 21.97 23.59 11.30
C ASN A 971 21.99 22.07 11.59
N LEU A 972 22.88 21.31 10.94
CA LEU A 972 23.00 19.87 11.18
C LEU A 972 23.30 19.50 12.65
N ASN A 973 24.04 20.35 13.36
CA ASN A 973 24.38 20.16 14.78
C ASN A 973 23.19 20.42 15.71
N GLY A 974 21.98 20.60 15.18
CA GLY A 974 20.76 20.86 15.95
C GLY A 974 20.71 22.24 16.61
N GLN A 975 21.64 23.14 16.30
CA GLN A 975 21.63 24.51 16.82
C GLN A 975 20.57 25.32 16.07
N LYS A 976 19.69 26.03 16.79
CA LYS A 976 18.68 26.89 16.18
C LYS A 976 19.36 28.10 15.53
N ILE A 977 19.05 28.31 14.25
CA ILE A 977 19.58 29.36 13.40
C ILE A 977 18.56 30.50 13.25
N LYS A 978 17.31 30.16 12.96
CA LYS A 978 16.23 31.15 12.76
C LYS A 978 14.93 30.65 13.35
N THR A 979 14.20 31.51 14.03
CA THR A 979 12.78 31.32 14.34
C THR A 979 11.99 32.04 13.25
N LEU A 980 11.25 31.30 12.41
CA LEU A 980 10.42 31.87 11.35
C LEU A 980 9.04 32.26 11.86
N ALA A 981 8.42 31.40 12.66
CA ALA A 981 7.13 31.64 13.32
C ALA A 981 7.17 31.10 14.75
N ASN A 982 6.48 31.77 15.67
CA ASN A 982 6.16 31.28 17.01
C ASN A 982 4.86 31.94 17.50
N GLU A 983 3.74 31.60 16.87
CA GLU A 983 2.46 32.28 17.05
C GLU A 983 1.27 31.32 16.83
N THR A 984 0.07 31.72 17.25
CA THR A 984 -1.16 30.97 16.97
C THR A 984 -1.56 31.17 15.52
N ILE A 985 -1.42 30.12 14.71
CA ILE A 985 -1.81 30.14 13.29
C ILE A 985 -3.16 29.42 13.15
N THR A 986 -4.08 30.03 12.39
CA THR A 986 -5.41 29.47 12.15
C THR A 986 -5.33 28.17 11.35
N ALA A 987 -6.34 27.32 11.48
CA ALA A 987 -6.45 26.13 10.62
C ALA A 987 -6.43 26.52 9.12
N GLY A 988 -5.87 25.66 8.25
CA GLY A 988 -5.70 25.93 6.82
C GLY A 988 -4.30 25.62 6.29
N VAL A 989 -4.03 26.01 5.04
CA VAL A 989 -2.71 25.90 4.38
C VAL A 989 -1.97 27.25 4.47
N HIS A 990 -0.68 27.19 4.78
CA HIS A 990 0.17 28.34 5.09
C HIS A 990 1.52 28.26 4.38
N GLU A 991 2.13 29.41 4.11
CA GLU A 991 3.45 29.52 3.49
C GLU A 991 4.29 30.53 4.28
N ILE A 992 5.54 30.17 4.59
CA ILE A 992 6.51 31.07 5.21
C ILE A 992 7.83 31.05 4.44
N SER A 993 8.48 32.21 4.28
CA SER A 993 9.74 32.31 3.54
C SER A 993 10.96 32.37 4.45
N TRP A 994 12.04 31.70 4.06
CA TRP A 994 13.37 31.90 4.65
C TRP A 994 14.34 32.40 3.59
N ASN A 995 15.07 33.47 3.91
CA ASN A 995 16.04 34.16 3.06
C ASN A 995 17.50 33.87 3.43
N GLY A 996 17.77 32.73 4.07
CA GLY A 996 19.13 32.28 4.37
C GLY A 996 19.88 33.16 5.38
N VAL A 997 19.18 33.68 6.40
CA VAL A 997 19.76 34.47 7.51
C VAL A 997 19.39 33.89 8.89
N ASP A 998 20.17 34.22 9.91
CA ASP A 998 19.92 33.83 11.31
C ASP A 998 18.96 34.79 12.06
N ASP A 999 18.71 34.53 13.34
CA ASP A 999 17.88 35.37 14.22
C ASP A 999 18.46 36.80 14.43
N GLN A 1000 19.75 37.01 14.15
CA GLN A 1000 20.41 38.33 14.12
C GLN A 1000 20.41 38.95 12.70
N ASN A 1001 19.65 38.38 11.77
CA ASN A 1001 19.57 38.72 10.35
C ASN A 1001 20.93 38.72 9.62
N GLN A 1002 21.92 37.96 10.11
CA GLN A 1002 23.18 37.76 9.43
C GLN A 1002 23.06 36.61 8.41
N PRO A 1003 23.65 36.75 7.21
CA PRO A 1003 23.80 35.65 6.26
C PRO A 1003 24.38 34.39 6.89
N VAL A 1004 23.72 33.25 6.72
CA VAL A 1004 24.30 31.93 7.03
C VAL A 1004 24.94 31.32 5.78
N ALA A 1005 25.90 30.41 5.99
CA ALA A 1005 26.72 29.81 4.95
C ALA A 1005 25.91 28.90 3.99
N SER A 1006 26.49 28.60 2.83
CA SER A 1006 25.96 27.53 1.96
C SER A 1006 26.04 26.18 2.68
N GLY A 1007 24.99 25.35 2.56
CA GLY A 1007 24.92 24.05 3.22
C GLY A 1007 23.49 23.54 3.46
N VAL A 1008 23.39 22.32 4.01
CA VAL A 1008 22.10 21.73 4.42
C VAL A 1008 21.71 22.23 5.81
N TYR A 1009 20.49 22.73 5.91
CA TYR A 1009 19.80 23.06 7.15
C TYR A 1009 18.55 22.19 7.30
N ILE A 1010 18.00 22.13 8.51
CA ILE A 1010 16.76 21.41 8.81
C ILE A 1010 15.74 22.45 9.26
N TYR A 1011 14.58 22.51 8.61
CA TYR A 1011 13.44 23.26 9.10
C TYR A 1011 12.47 22.31 9.79
N ARG A 1012 11.89 22.77 10.89
CA ARG A 1012 10.99 22.01 11.75
C ARG A 1012 9.75 22.83 12.03
N LEU A 1013 8.60 22.22 11.82
CA LEU A 1013 7.30 22.72 12.23
C LEU A 1013 6.84 21.93 13.46
N LYS A 1014 6.37 22.63 14.49
CA LYS A 1014 5.62 22.08 15.61
C LYS A 1014 4.26 22.78 15.69
N ALA A 1015 3.18 22.02 15.83
CA ALA A 1015 1.83 22.56 16.05
C ALA A 1015 1.10 21.72 17.11
N GLY A 1016 1.00 22.24 18.34
CA GLY A 1016 0.58 21.44 19.49
C GLY A 1016 1.54 20.27 19.73
N ASP A 1017 1.01 19.05 19.79
CA ASP A 1017 1.78 17.82 19.97
C ASP A 1017 2.44 17.32 18.66
N ASN A 1018 1.93 17.76 17.51
CA ASN A 1018 2.45 17.35 16.21
C ASN A 1018 3.77 18.06 15.87
N LYS A 1019 4.72 17.31 15.30
CA LYS A 1019 6.05 17.80 14.94
C LYS A 1019 6.59 17.08 13.70
N ASN A 1020 6.99 17.84 12.68
CA ASN A 1020 7.60 17.32 11.46
C ASN A 1020 8.86 18.14 11.14
N SER A 1021 9.81 17.59 10.38
CA SER A 1021 11.06 18.26 10.01
C SER A 1021 11.55 17.79 8.64
N LYS A 1022 12.05 18.71 7.83
CA LYS A 1022 12.57 18.44 6.47
C LYS A 1022 13.89 19.19 6.25
N LYS A 1023 14.65 18.74 5.25
CA LYS A 1023 15.98 19.29 4.90
C LYS A 1023 15.79 20.40 3.85
N LEU A 1024 16.59 21.45 3.91
CA LEU A 1024 16.70 22.46 2.86
C LEU A 1024 18.18 22.79 2.58
N LEU A 1025 18.53 23.01 1.31
CA LEU A 1025 19.91 23.21 0.85
C LEU A 1025 20.07 24.64 0.32
N LEU A 1026 20.73 25.47 1.12
CA LEU A 1026 21.10 26.83 0.74
C LEU A 1026 22.39 26.78 -0.09
N ILE A 1027 22.34 27.32 -1.30
CA ILE A 1027 23.52 27.60 -2.13
C ILE A 1027 23.59 29.11 -2.26
N ARG A 1028 24.70 29.72 -1.83
CA ARG A 1028 25.00 31.15 -2.08
C ARG A 1028 26.01 31.29 -3.19
#